data_AF-A0A2H5ZKL4-F1
#
_entry.id   AF-A0A2H5ZKL4-F1
#
_cell.length_a   1.000
_cell.length_b   1.000
_cell.length_c   1.000
_cell.angle_alpha   90.00
_cell.angle_beta   90.00
_cell.angle_gamma   90.00
#
_symmetry.space_group_name_H-M   'P 1'
#
loop_
_entity.id
_entity.type
_entity.pdbx_description
1 polymer ?
#
loop_
_entity_poly.entity_id
_entity_poly.type
_entity_poly.pdbx_seq_one_letter_code
_entity_poly.pdbx_strand_id
1 'polypeptide(L)'
;MNERAIVYRKLNNIPEDWGTAVNVQSMVFGNLGDDSGTGVAFTRDPSTGENVLYGEFLMNAQGEDVVAGIRTPIPIAALEKENRQAYQQLLRIRRILERHYRDMMDIEFTIERGKLYMLQCRVGKRTGVAALRMAVDMVRERLITAREALLRVEPEQLEQLLRPTFVPAAKQQAIAEHRLLAKGLNAGPGAATGRIYFHAEDAEAAVARGEKVILVRIETSPEDIRGMAVAEGILTARGGMTSHAALVGRQMGKVCVVGCEPLQIDYAAGEMRVNGTPHVLKQGDAIAIDGSTGEVFLGEIATQPSEVVRVLVEKTLSPNESPLYQRFAQLMKWADRERKLGVWANADLADQCAQAVAFGAEGIGLCRTEHMFFGEGKIGPMRQMILAETPEERRDALAKLLPLQRSDFEAIFRVMRGKPVTIRTLDPPLHEFLPHDEEGQRELAAEMGMPFERVRARVEALHEFNPMLGFRGCRLGIVYPEITEMQARAIFEAAANVAREGIPVLPEVMVPLVGHRKELELQARVIRRVAEEVARESGVKLKYHVGTMIEVPRGAVTADEIAQEAEFFSFGTNDLTQTTLGMSRDDAGRFLVRYVSDFEIYPRDPFESLDVTGVGSLMRIAVEKGRAVNPKLKIGICGEHGGDPASVKFCHNLGLDYVSCSPFRVAIARLAAAHAALTGPAPSTGD
;
A
#
# COMPACT_ATOMS: atom_id res chain seq x y z
N MET A 1 15.12 -31.49 -6.48
CA MET A 1 14.22 -30.60 -7.26
C MET A 1 15.05 -29.55 -7.98
N ASN A 2 14.58 -29.03 -9.11
CA ASN A 2 15.26 -27.93 -9.82
C ASN A 2 15.23 -26.65 -8.95
N GLU A 3 16.36 -25.96 -8.81
CA GLU A 3 16.49 -24.72 -8.01
C GLU A 3 15.50 -23.64 -8.45
N ARG A 4 15.28 -23.49 -9.76
CA ARG A 4 14.30 -22.55 -10.32
C ARG A 4 12.88 -22.84 -9.83
N ALA A 5 12.51 -24.12 -9.72
CA ALA A 5 11.19 -24.52 -9.24
C ALA A 5 11.04 -24.23 -7.74
N ILE A 6 12.09 -24.46 -6.95
CA ILE A 6 12.12 -24.11 -5.51
C ILE A 6 11.88 -22.60 -5.36
N VAL A 7 12.67 -21.77 -6.04
CA VAL A 7 12.52 -20.31 -5.99
C VAL A 7 11.10 -19.91 -6.42
N TYR A 8 10.61 -20.36 -7.58
CA TYR A 8 9.28 -20.00 -8.08
C TYR A 8 8.16 -20.32 -7.08
N ARG A 9 8.22 -21.48 -6.42
CA ARG A 9 7.26 -21.86 -5.39
C ARG A 9 7.25 -20.89 -4.23
N LYS A 10 8.44 -20.51 -3.71
CA LYS A 10 8.55 -19.50 -2.65
C LYS A 10 7.91 -18.17 -3.07
N LEU A 11 8.17 -17.70 -4.29
CA LEU A 11 7.64 -16.41 -4.77
C LEU A 11 6.13 -16.37 -4.95
N ASN A 12 5.53 -17.53 -5.23
CA ASN A 12 4.09 -17.64 -5.49
C ASN A 12 3.34 -18.34 -4.35
N ASN A 13 3.99 -18.55 -3.20
CA ASN A 13 3.45 -19.25 -2.04
C ASN A 13 2.85 -20.63 -2.38
N ILE A 14 3.56 -21.42 -3.19
CA ILE A 14 3.15 -22.77 -3.57
C ILE A 14 3.83 -23.76 -2.62
N PRO A 15 3.07 -24.59 -1.88
CA PRO A 15 3.64 -25.59 -0.97
C PRO A 15 4.56 -26.59 -1.67
N GLU A 16 5.61 -27.04 -0.97
CA GLU A 16 6.58 -28.00 -1.53
C GLU A 16 5.99 -29.40 -1.73
N ASP A 17 5.06 -29.81 -0.86
CA ASP A 17 4.43 -31.12 -0.81
C ASP A 17 3.48 -31.40 -1.98
N TRP A 18 3.08 -30.39 -2.74
CA TRP A 18 2.16 -30.54 -3.87
C TRP A 18 2.72 -31.37 -5.03
N GLY A 19 4.05 -31.43 -5.20
CA GLY A 19 4.70 -32.15 -6.30
C GLY A 19 4.36 -31.60 -7.69
N THR A 20 4.53 -32.42 -8.73
CA THR A 20 4.11 -32.09 -10.11
C THR A 20 3.56 -33.34 -10.80
N ALA A 21 2.47 -33.19 -11.55
CA ALA A 21 1.94 -34.26 -12.38
C ALA A 21 2.76 -34.45 -13.67
N VAL A 22 2.61 -35.60 -14.33
CA VAL A 22 3.14 -35.87 -15.67
C VAL A 22 1.98 -36.17 -16.61
N ASN A 23 1.83 -35.38 -17.66
CA ASN A 23 0.79 -35.55 -18.68
C ASN A 23 1.37 -36.29 -19.88
N VAL A 24 0.83 -37.49 -20.19
CA VAL A 24 1.17 -38.25 -21.40
C VAL A 24 -0.01 -38.15 -22.37
N GLN A 25 0.20 -37.48 -23.50
CA GLN A 25 -0.84 -37.17 -24.49
C GLN A 25 -0.43 -37.62 -25.89
N SER A 26 -1.40 -37.99 -26.73
CA SER A 26 -1.15 -38.27 -28.15
C SER A 26 -0.64 -37.01 -28.85
N MET A 27 0.43 -37.15 -29.63
CA MET A 27 1.00 -36.04 -30.40
C MET A 27 0.09 -35.59 -31.54
N VAL A 28 0.13 -34.29 -31.81
CA VAL A 28 -0.41 -33.63 -33.01
C VAL A 28 0.64 -32.64 -33.52
N PHE A 29 0.64 -32.37 -34.83
CA PHE A 29 1.74 -31.67 -35.50
C PHE A 29 1.26 -30.44 -36.26
N GLY A 30 1.76 -29.26 -35.85
CA GLY A 30 1.51 -27.98 -36.53
C GLY A 30 2.44 -27.68 -37.71
N ASN A 31 3.38 -28.57 -38.02
CA ASN A 31 4.48 -28.38 -38.97
C ASN A 31 4.48 -29.39 -40.14
N LEU A 32 3.32 -29.90 -40.53
CA LEU A 32 3.20 -30.86 -41.64
C LEU A 32 2.94 -30.21 -43.01
N GLY A 33 2.97 -28.88 -43.09
CA GLY A 33 2.65 -28.11 -44.29
C GLY A 33 1.85 -26.85 -43.98
N ASP A 34 1.45 -26.14 -45.04
CA ASP A 34 0.80 -24.83 -44.94
C ASP A 34 -0.65 -24.89 -44.41
N ASP A 35 -1.24 -26.09 -44.34
CA ASP A 35 -2.57 -26.34 -43.76
C ASP A 35 -2.50 -26.74 -42.27
N SER A 36 -1.30 -26.69 -41.68
CA SER A 36 -1.00 -27.03 -40.30
C SER A 36 -0.39 -25.83 -39.58
N GLY A 37 -0.63 -25.68 -38.28
CA GLY A 37 -0.13 -24.56 -37.51
C GLY A 37 -0.34 -24.73 -36.01
N THR A 38 0.11 -23.77 -35.23
CA THR A 38 0.01 -23.82 -33.76
C THR A 38 -0.13 -22.41 -33.20
N GLY A 39 -0.76 -22.27 -32.05
CA GLY A 39 -0.94 -20.95 -31.44
C GLY A 39 -1.34 -20.99 -29.98
N VAL A 40 -1.23 -19.81 -29.37
CA VAL A 40 -1.63 -19.53 -28.00
C VAL A 40 -2.58 -18.34 -28.02
N ALA A 41 -3.71 -18.45 -27.34
CA ALA A 41 -4.71 -17.39 -27.30
C ALA A 41 -5.37 -17.26 -25.92
N PHE A 42 -5.84 -16.06 -25.64
CA PHE A 42 -6.68 -15.72 -24.52
C PHE A 42 -8.08 -15.41 -25.03
N THR A 43 -9.11 -15.89 -24.32
CA THR A 43 -10.50 -15.67 -24.72
C THR A 43 -10.93 -14.20 -24.60
N ARG A 44 -10.18 -13.39 -23.86
CA ARG A 44 -10.28 -11.92 -23.77
C ARG A 44 -8.88 -11.35 -23.68
N ASP A 45 -8.69 -10.07 -24.00
CA ASP A 45 -7.39 -9.41 -23.89
C ASP A 45 -6.92 -9.39 -22.42
N PRO A 46 -5.80 -10.04 -22.06
CA PRO A 46 -5.31 -10.13 -20.68
C PRO A 46 -4.73 -8.81 -20.14
N SER A 47 -4.51 -7.82 -21.00
CA SER A 47 -3.96 -6.50 -20.65
C SER A 47 -5.05 -5.44 -20.49
N THR A 48 -6.01 -5.41 -21.41
CA THR A 48 -7.08 -4.38 -21.43
C THR A 48 -8.42 -4.87 -20.90
N GLY A 49 -8.63 -6.19 -20.84
CA GLY A 49 -9.91 -6.82 -20.48
C GLY A 49 -10.95 -6.82 -21.59
N GLU A 50 -10.62 -6.37 -22.80
CA GLU A 50 -11.55 -6.32 -23.91
C GLU A 50 -12.02 -7.73 -24.34
N ASN A 51 -13.30 -7.84 -24.69
CA ASN A 51 -13.93 -9.11 -25.06
C ASN A 51 -13.60 -9.53 -26.51
N VAL A 52 -12.31 -9.60 -26.84
CA VAL A 52 -11.76 -10.02 -28.15
C VAL A 52 -10.86 -11.24 -27.98
N LEU A 53 -10.79 -12.11 -29.00
CA LEU A 53 -9.83 -13.22 -28.98
C LEU A 53 -8.44 -12.61 -29.20
N TYR A 54 -7.57 -12.70 -28.21
CA TYR A 54 -6.24 -12.11 -28.20
C TYR A 54 -5.18 -13.20 -28.21
N GLY A 55 -4.09 -13.05 -28.93
CA GLY A 55 -3.04 -14.06 -28.98
C GLY A 55 -2.37 -14.12 -30.34
N GLU A 56 -1.59 -15.17 -30.53
CA GLU A 56 -0.68 -15.30 -31.67
C GLU A 56 -0.64 -16.74 -32.18
N PHE A 57 -0.30 -16.91 -33.45
CA PHE A 57 -0.15 -18.21 -34.10
C PHE A 57 0.95 -18.19 -35.16
N LEU A 58 1.39 -19.37 -35.55
CA LEU A 58 2.28 -19.61 -36.67
C LEU A 58 1.77 -20.78 -37.50
N MET A 59 1.76 -20.62 -38.83
CA MET A 59 1.54 -21.73 -39.77
C MET A 59 2.86 -22.45 -40.05
N ASN A 60 2.75 -23.77 -40.27
CA ASN A 60 3.84 -24.69 -40.52
C ASN A 60 4.95 -24.55 -39.46
N ALA A 61 4.57 -24.73 -38.19
CA ALA A 61 5.42 -24.49 -37.01
C ALA A 61 4.98 -25.38 -35.82
N GLN A 62 5.86 -25.54 -34.83
CA GLN A 62 5.52 -26.16 -33.54
C GLN A 62 5.46 -25.12 -32.41
N GLY A 63 4.86 -25.50 -31.27
CA GLY A 63 4.66 -24.59 -30.15
C GLY A 63 5.95 -23.91 -29.66
N GLU A 64 7.09 -24.62 -29.76
CA GLU A 64 8.41 -24.05 -29.46
C GLU A 64 8.72 -22.82 -30.31
N ASP A 65 8.35 -22.79 -31.59
CA ASP A 65 8.63 -21.65 -32.48
C ASP A 65 7.85 -20.39 -32.06
N VAL A 66 6.66 -20.57 -31.49
CA VAL A 66 5.81 -19.48 -30.99
C VAL A 66 6.38 -18.93 -29.67
N VAL A 67 6.88 -19.81 -28.80
CA VAL A 67 7.40 -19.43 -27.47
C VAL A 67 8.83 -18.89 -27.55
N ALA A 68 9.67 -19.46 -28.42
CA ALA A 68 11.07 -19.09 -28.58
C ALA A 68 11.27 -17.80 -29.40
N GLY A 69 10.23 -17.32 -30.10
CA GLY A 69 10.27 -16.06 -30.86
C GLY A 69 11.23 -16.07 -32.06
N ILE A 70 11.66 -17.24 -32.53
CA ILE A 70 12.57 -17.40 -33.67
C ILE A 70 11.90 -16.91 -34.96
N ARG A 71 10.58 -17.09 -35.06
CA ARG A 71 9.73 -16.54 -36.11
C ARG A 71 8.78 -15.54 -35.48
N THR A 72 8.59 -14.40 -36.12
CA THR A 72 7.64 -13.38 -35.66
C THR A 72 6.23 -13.97 -35.68
N PRO A 73 5.58 -14.14 -34.52
CA PRO A 73 4.22 -14.68 -34.45
C PRO A 73 3.22 -13.73 -35.11
N ILE A 74 2.14 -14.27 -35.66
CA ILE A 74 1.10 -13.51 -36.33
C ILE A 74 -0.09 -13.34 -35.36
N PRO A 75 -0.72 -12.17 -35.26
CA PRO A 75 -1.90 -11.97 -34.43
C PRO A 75 -3.03 -12.95 -34.78
N ILE A 76 -3.67 -13.56 -33.78
CA ILE A 76 -4.71 -14.59 -33.94
C ILE A 76 -5.89 -14.14 -34.81
N ALA A 77 -6.17 -12.83 -34.89
CA ALA A 77 -7.18 -12.28 -35.79
C ALA A 77 -6.90 -12.58 -37.28
N ALA A 78 -5.63 -12.68 -37.68
CA ALA A 78 -5.26 -13.00 -39.06
C ALA A 78 -5.55 -14.46 -39.43
N LEU A 79 -5.73 -15.36 -38.46
CA LEU A 79 -6.09 -16.76 -38.71
C LEU A 79 -7.43 -16.88 -39.45
N GLU A 80 -8.32 -15.89 -39.36
CA GLU A 80 -9.55 -15.87 -40.16
C GLU A 80 -9.28 -15.90 -41.67
N LYS A 81 -8.20 -15.25 -42.12
CA LYS A 81 -7.80 -15.22 -43.53
C LYS A 81 -7.03 -16.48 -43.93
N GLU A 82 -6.14 -16.96 -43.08
CA GLU A 82 -5.29 -18.14 -43.34
C GLU A 82 -6.08 -19.45 -43.27
N ASN A 83 -6.91 -19.61 -42.23
CA ASN A 83 -7.73 -20.80 -42.02
C ASN A 83 -9.05 -20.45 -41.31
N ARG A 84 -10.01 -19.96 -42.11
CA ARG A 84 -11.34 -19.54 -41.64
C ARG A 84 -12.07 -20.62 -40.84
N GLN A 85 -11.95 -21.89 -41.24
CA GLN A 85 -12.64 -23.00 -40.56
C GLN A 85 -12.11 -23.19 -39.14
N ALA A 86 -10.78 -23.23 -38.97
CA ALA A 86 -10.16 -23.33 -37.66
C ALA A 86 -10.48 -22.11 -36.78
N TYR A 87 -10.45 -20.90 -37.34
CA TYR A 87 -10.80 -19.69 -36.60
C TYR A 87 -12.24 -19.70 -36.07
N GLN A 88 -13.22 -20.10 -36.89
CA GLN A 88 -14.61 -20.21 -36.46
C GLN A 88 -14.81 -21.30 -35.40
N GLN A 89 -14.06 -22.41 -35.49
CA GLN A 89 -14.05 -23.44 -34.45
C GLN A 89 -13.46 -22.91 -33.13
N LEU A 90 -12.36 -22.16 -33.18
CA LEU A 90 -11.78 -21.51 -32.00
C LEU A 90 -12.76 -20.52 -31.35
N LEU A 91 -13.49 -19.72 -32.13
CA LEU A 91 -14.52 -18.82 -31.59
C LEU A 91 -15.67 -19.58 -30.91
N ARG A 92 -16.02 -20.77 -31.41
CA ARG A 92 -17.01 -21.64 -30.75
C ARG A 92 -16.47 -22.22 -29.45
N ILE A 93 -15.23 -22.73 -29.46
CA ILE A 93 -14.54 -23.30 -28.29
C ILE A 93 -14.37 -22.24 -27.20
N ARG A 94 -13.95 -21.02 -27.56
CA ARG A 94 -13.89 -19.85 -26.69
C ARG A 94 -15.19 -19.69 -25.88
N ARG A 95 -16.34 -19.68 -26.55
CA ARG A 95 -17.65 -19.52 -25.87
C ARG A 95 -17.98 -20.69 -24.96
N ILE A 96 -17.59 -21.92 -25.33
CA ILE A 96 -17.80 -23.11 -24.49
C ILE A 96 -16.96 -23.02 -23.22
N LEU A 97 -15.66 -22.72 -23.37
CA LEU A 97 -14.72 -22.64 -22.27
C LEU A 97 -15.09 -21.50 -21.30
N GLU A 98 -15.39 -20.30 -21.82
CA GLU A 98 -15.84 -19.19 -20.96
C GLU A 98 -17.15 -19.51 -20.24
N ARG A 99 -18.11 -20.21 -20.88
CA ARG A 99 -19.35 -20.62 -20.20
C ARG A 99 -19.14 -21.70 -19.14
N HIS A 100 -18.24 -22.64 -19.42
CA HIS A 100 -17.98 -23.78 -18.56
C HIS A 100 -17.17 -23.38 -17.32
N TYR A 101 -16.00 -22.76 -17.52
CA TYR A 101 -15.13 -22.28 -16.44
C TYR A 101 -15.62 -20.96 -15.85
N ARG A 102 -16.57 -20.32 -16.53
CA ARG A 102 -17.17 -19.03 -16.17
C ARG A 102 -16.17 -17.89 -16.16
N ASP A 103 -14.95 -18.03 -16.66
CA ASP A 103 -13.87 -17.04 -16.61
C ASP A 103 -13.09 -16.95 -17.93
N MET A 104 -12.16 -15.99 -18.03
CA MET A 104 -11.25 -15.85 -19.16
C MET A 104 -10.21 -16.98 -19.16
N MET A 105 -10.05 -17.60 -20.32
CA MET A 105 -9.18 -18.76 -20.49
C MET A 105 -7.99 -18.44 -21.37
N ASP A 106 -6.82 -18.88 -20.93
CA ASP A 106 -5.59 -19.02 -21.70
C ASP A 106 -5.60 -20.43 -22.33
N ILE A 107 -5.50 -20.50 -23.65
CA ILE A 107 -5.68 -21.70 -24.46
C ILE A 107 -4.51 -21.93 -25.41
N GLU A 108 -4.08 -23.18 -25.52
CA GLU A 108 -3.07 -23.62 -26.49
C GLU A 108 -3.72 -24.59 -27.47
N PHE A 109 -3.43 -24.42 -28.76
CA PHE A 109 -4.04 -25.22 -29.81
C PHE A 109 -3.07 -25.52 -30.95
N THR A 110 -3.37 -26.60 -31.68
CA THR A 110 -2.66 -27.00 -32.89
C THR A 110 -3.66 -27.35 -33.98
N ILE A 111 -3.35 -26.95 -35.20
CA ILE A 111 -4.05 -27.33 -36.42
C ILE A 111 -3.16 -28.35 -37.13
N GLU A 112 -3.66 -29.56 -37.31
CA GLU A 112 -2.96 -30.59 -38.09
C GLU A 112 -3.83 -30.92 -39.30
N ARG A 113 -3.33 -30.66 -40.50
CA ARG A 113 -4.01 -30.90 -41.77
C ARG A 113 -5.46 -30.37 -41.78
N GLY A 114 -5.62 -29.10 -41.40
CA GLY A 114 -6.91 -28.42 -41.31
C GLY A 114 -7.80 -28.80 -40.12
N LYS A 115 -7.41 -29.77 -39.28
CA LYS A 115 -8.17 -30.18 -38.09
C LYS A 115 -7.61 -29.51 -36.83
N LEU A 116 -8.47 -28.82 -36.09
CA LEU A 116 -8.14 -28.15 -34.84
C LEU A 116 -8.13 -29.12 -33.65
N TYR A 117 -7.10 -29.03 -32.82
CA TYR A 117 -6.92 -29.74 -31.56
C TYR A 117 -6.63 -28.74 -30.45
N MET A 118 -7.29 -28.89 -29.31
CA MET A 118 -7.00 -28.13 -28.09
C MET A 118 -6.05 -28.93 -27.21
N LEU A 119 -4.94 -28.31 -26.84
CA LEU A 119 -3.88 -28.95 -26.07
C LEU A 119 -3.99 -28.63 -24.58
N GLN A 120 -4.17 -27.35 -24.27
CA GLN A 120 -4.24 -26.85 -22.90
C GLN A 120 -5.32 -25.78 -22.78
N CYS A 121 -5.95 -25.72 -21.61
CA CYS A 121 -6.71 -24.55 -21.20
C CYS A 121 -6.52 -24.33 -19.69
N ARG A 122 -6.38 -23.07 -19.29
CA ARG A 122 -6.28 -22.67 -17.88
C ARG A 122 -6.89 -21.28 -17.70
N VAL A 123 -7.17 -20.90 -16.46
CA VAL A 123 -7.58 -19.52 -16.16
C VAL A 123 -6.43 -18.59 -16.53
N GLY A 124 -6.69 -17.62 -17.40
CA GLY A 124 -5.66 -16.73 -17.90
C GLY A 124 -5.22 -15.70 -16.86
N LYS A 125 -3.90 -15.52 -16.71
CA LYS A 125 -3.33 -14.41 -15.95
C LYS A 125 -3.64 -13.08 -16.66
N ARG A 126 -3.82 -12.02 -15.89
CA ARG A 126 -4.29 -10.72 -16.41
C ARG A 126 -3.87 -9.57 -15.52
N THR A 127 -3.86 -8.35 -16.06
CA THR A 127 -3.62 -7.11 -15.32
C THR A 127 -4.80 -6.75 -14.41
N GLY A 128 -4.63 -5.84 -13.46
CA GLY A 128 -5.73 -5.37 -12.61
C GLY A 128 -6.84 -4.64 -13.39
N VAL A 129 -6.46 -3.86 -14.41
CA VAL A 129 -7.41 -3.22 -15.34
C VAL A 129 -8.25 -4.27 -16.06
N ALA A 130 -7.59 -5.31 -16.58
CA ALA A 130 -8.26 -6.40 -17.26
C ALA A 130 -9.17 -7.21 -16.32
N ALA A 131 -8.70 -7.56 -15.12
CA ALA A 131 -9.48 -8.26 -14.11
C ALA A 131 -10.77 -7.50 -13.75
N LEU A 132 -10.66 -6.20 -13.45
CA LEU A 132 -11.80 -5.34 -13.15
C LEU A 132 -12.80 -5.29 -14.32
N ARG A 133 -12.31 -5.06 -15.54
CA ARG A 133 -13.18 -4.97 -16.72
C ARG A 133 -13.92 -6.28 -16.96
N MET A 134 -13.20 -7.39 -16.99
CA MET A 134 -13.75 -8.72 -17.22
C MET A 134 -14.77 -9.09 -16.13
N ALA A 135 -14.45 -8.87 -14.86
CA ALA A 135 -15.36 -9.18 -13.75
C ALA A 135 -16.70 -8.42 -13.88
N VAL A 136 -16.66 -7.13 -14.19
CA VAL A 136 -17.88 -6.32 -14.37
C VAL A 136 -18.63 -6.69 -15.66
N ASP A 137 -17.93 -6.90 -16.77
CA ASP A 137 -18.55 -7.28 -18.04
C ASP A 137 -19.21 -8.65 -17.97
N MET A 138 -18.57 -9.65 -17.34
CA MET A 138 -19.15 -10.98 -17.18
C MET A 138 -20.41 -10.98 -16.30
N VAL A 139 -20.53 -10.06 -15.34
CA VAL A 139 -21.80 -9.86 -14.59
C VAL A 139 -22.89 -9.30 -15.51
N ARG A 140 -22.57 -8.29 -16.33
CA ARG A 140 -23.50 -7.70 -17.29
C ARG A 140 -23.96 -8.71 -18.34
N GLU A 141 -23.06 -9.58 -18.77
CA GLU A 141 -23.30 -10.71 -19.67
C GLU A 141 -24.08 -11.86 -18.99
N ARG A 142 -24.35 -11.77 -17.68
CA ARG A 142 -24.99 -12.81 -16.84
C ARG A 142 -24.23 -14.13 -16.81
N LEU A 143 -22.92 -14.09 -17.04
CA LEU A 143 -22.04 -15.25 -16.91
C LEU A 143 -21.70 -15.54 -15.44
N ILE A 144 -21.58 -14.47 -14.64
CA ILE A 144 -21.29 -14.54 -13.20
C ILE A 144 -22.16 -13.63 -12.37
N THR A 145 -22.23 -13.94 -11.07
CA THR A 145 -22.83 -13.11 -10.05
C THR A 145 -21.86 -12.03 -9.57
N ALA A 146 -22.37 -10.99 -8.91
CA ALA A 146 -21.54 -9.94 -8.31
C ALA A 146 -20.58 -10.50 -7.24
N ARG A 147 -20.98 -11.55 -6.51
CA ARG A 147 -20.13 -12.22 -5.51
C ARG A 147 -18.96 -12.94 -6.15
N GLU A 148 -19.20 -13.67 -7.24
CA GLU A 148 -18.13 -14.30 -8.02
C GLU A 148 -17.21 -13.26 -8.68
N ALA A 149 -17.75 -12.13 -9.13
CA ALA A 149 -16.95 -11.04 -9.70
C ALA A 149 -15.98 -10.43 -8.67
N LEU A 150 -16.43 -10.25 -7.42
CA LEU A 150 -15.56 -9.78 -6.34
C LEU A 150 -14.38 -10.71 -6.14
N LEU A 151 -14.62 -12.02 -6.02
CA LEU A 151 -13.59 -13.04 -5.77
C LEU A 151 -12.62 -13.29 -6.94
N ARG A 152 -12.83 -12.65 -8.10
CA ARG A 152 -11.94 -12.77 -9.27
C ARG A 152 -11.00 -11.60 -9.47
N VAL A 153 -11.21 -10.53 -8.72
CA VAL A 153 -10.29 -9.41 -8.68
C VAL A 153 -9.52 -9.55 -7.37
N GLU A 154 -8.23 -9.85 -7.48
CA GLU A 154 -7.38 -9.90 -6.30
C GLU A 154 -7.24 -8.48 -5.72
N PRO A 155 -7.36 -8.26 -4.40
CA PRO A 155 -7.34 -6.92 -3.83
C PRO A 155 -6.09 -6.11 -4.20
N GLU A 156 -4.92 -6.74 -4.25
CA GLU A 156 -3.65 -6.12 -4.62
C GLU A 156 -3.65 -5.58 -6.06
N GLN A 157 -4.44 -6.17 -6.96
CA GLN A 157 -4.55 -5.70 -8.34
C GLN A 157 -5.20 -4.32 -8.44
N LEU A 158 -5.98 -3.89 -7.44
CA LEU A 158 -6.56 -2.55 -7.43
C LEU A 158 -5.50 -1.45 -7.29
N GLU A 159 -4.34 -1.76 -6.71
CA GLU A 159 -3.24 -0.81 -6.60
C GLU A 159 -2.79 -0.31 -7.98
N GLN A 160 -2.78 -1.19 -8.98
CA GLN A 160 -2.45 -0.84 -10.37
C GLN A 160 -3.39 0.23 -10.95
N LEU A 161 -4.63 0.30 -10.46
CA LEU A 161 -5.64 1.27 -10.92
C LEU A 161 -5.46 2.66 -10.32
N LEU A 162 -4.65 2.79 -9.27
CA LEU A 162 -4.44 4.03 -8.53
C LEU A 162 -3.11 4.70 -8.87
N ARG A 163 -2.22 4.01 -9.59
CA ARG A 163 -0.88 4.50 -9.95
C ARG A 163 -0.95 5.48 -11.13
N PRO A 164 -0.03 6.46 -11.21
CA PRO A 164 0.14 7.27 -12.41
C PRO A 164 0.36 6.41 -13.66
N THR A 165 -0.11 6.91 -14.79
CA THR A 165 -0.01 6.24 -16.11
C THR A 165 0.55 7.23 -17.12
N PHE A 166 1.15 6.75 -18.22
CA PHE A 166 1.51 7.64 -19.31
C PHE A 166 0.27 8.20 -19.99
N VAL A 167 0.32 9.46 -20.43
CA VAL A 167 -0.69 10.02 -21.31
C VAL A 167 -0.69 9.19 -22.61
N PRO A 168 -1.81 8.58 -23.02
CA PRO A 168 -1.83 7.63 -24.14
C PRO A 168 -1.25 8.19 -25.45
N ALA A 169 -1.60 9.44 -25.78
CA ALA A 169 -1.07 10.12 -26.96
C ALA A 169 0.45 10.32 -26.89
N ALA A 170 0.98 10.71 -25.73
CA ALA A 170 2.42 10.88 -25.54
C ALA A 170 3.18 9.56 -25.62
N LYS A 171 2.61 8.47 -25.07
CA LYS A 171 3.20 7.12 -25.18
C LYS A 171 3.21 6.64 -26.64
N GLN A 172 2.09 6.80 -27.36
CA GLN A 172 2.01 6.43 -28.77
C GLN A 172 3.00 7.22 -29.64
N GLN A 173 3.13 8.52 -29.38
CA GLN A 173 4.13 9.37 -30.04
C GLN A 173 5.56 8.86 -29.78
N ALA A 174 5.90 8.56 -28.52
CA ALA A 174 7.23 8.03 -28.19
C ALA A 174 7.54 6.70 -28.90
N ILE A 175 6.54 5.82 -29.04
CA ILE A 175 6.67 4.58 -29.81
C ILE A 175 6.88 4.88 -31.30
N ALA A 176 6.09 5.79 -31.87
CA ALA A 176 6.20 6.20 -33.28
C ALA A 176 7.55 6.87 -33.59
N GLU A 177 8.15 7.56 -32.62
CA GLU A 177 9.48 8.17 -32.68
C GLU A 177 10.62 7.17 -32.41
N HIS A 178 10.32 5.87 -32.29
CA HIS A 178 11.30 4.81 -32.00
C HIS A 178 12.10 5.04 -30.71
N ARG A 179 11.50 5.66 -29.69
CA ARG A 179 12.14 5.96 -28.40
C ARG A 179 12.12 4.79 -27.41
N LEU A 180 11.52 3.66 -27.75
CA LEU A 180 11.56 2.46 -26.90
C LEU A 180 12.98 1.88 -26.90
N LEU A 181 13.64 1.92 -25.74
CA LEU A 181 15.03 1.50 -25.59
C LEU A 181 15.14 0.01 -25.27
N ALA A 182 14.39 -0.45 -24.28
CA ALA A 182 14.47 -1.80 -23.76
C ALA A 182 13.18 -2.22 -23.06
N LYS A 183 13.12 -3.50 -22.70
CA LYS A 183 12.05 -4.07 -21.90
C LYS A 183 12.62 -4.99 -20.83
N GLY A 184 12.26 -4.74 -19.58
CA GLY A 184 12.57 -5.58 -18.42
C GLY A 184 11.31 -6.22 -17.84
N LEU A 185 11.39 -6.65 -16.58
CA LEU A 185 10.29 -7.22 -15.82
C LEU A 185 9.49 -6.12 -15.11
N ASN A 186 8.16 -6.22 -15.17
CA ASN A 186 7.20 -5.27 -14.60
C ASN A 186 7.02 -5.49 -13.09
N ALA A 187 7.99 -5.05 -12.28
CA ALA A 187 8.02 -5.31 -10.84
C ALA A 187 7.10 -4.44 -10.00
N GLY A 188 7.00 -3.14 -10.32
CA GLY A 188 6.20 -2.15 -9.61
C GLY A 188 5.33 -1.37 -10.59
N PRO A 189 3.99 -1.49 -10.55
CA PRO A 189 3.10 -0.96 -11.58
C PRO A 189 3.04 0.58 -11.59
N GLY A 190 2.76 1.15 -12.76
CA GLY A 190 2.62 2.59 -13.00
C GLY A 190 3.59 3.14 -14.04
N ALA A 191 3.57 4.44 -14.22
CA ALA A 191 4.44 5.17 -15.14
C ALA A 191 5.25 6.23 -14.38
N ALA A 192 6.57 6.23 -14.59
CA ALA A 192 7.46 7.21 -14.01
C ALA A 192 8.35 7.84 -15.08
N THR A 193 8.61 9.13 -14.93
CA THR A 193 9.52 9.91 -15.80
C THR A 193 10.44 10.73 -14.90
N GLY A 194 11.73 10.72 -15.21
CA GLY A 194 12.72 11.49 -14.47
C GLY A 194 14.11 11.37 -15.07
N ARG A 195 15.06 12.05 -14.41
CA ARG A 195 16.48 12.03 -14.76
C ARG A 195 17.18 10.83 -14.16
N ILE A 196 18.12 10.25 -14.90
CA ILE A 196 18.92 9.12 -14.45
C ILE A 196 19.86 9.57 -13.33
N TYR A 197 19.84 8.83 -12.22
CA TYR A 197 20.87 8.89 -11.19
C TYR A 197 21.32 7.49 -10.83
N PHE A 198 22.63 7.30 -10.66
CA PHE A 198 23.23 5.98 -10.43
C PHE A 198 23.53 5.67 -8.96
N HIS A 199 23.46 6.68 -8.10
CA HIS A 199 23.74 6.59 -6.66
C HIS A 199 22.58 7.18 -5.84
N ALA A 200 22.30 6.58 -4.69
CA ALA A 200 21.18 6.98 -3.84
C ALA A 200 21.33 8.39 -3.24
N GLU A 201 22.53 8.75 -2.80
CA GLU A 201 22.82 10.08 -2.25
C GLU A 201 22.61 11.19 -3.30
N ASP A 202 23.02 10.94 -4.56
CA ASP A 202 22.80 11.88 -5.65
C ASP A 202 21.31 12.04 -5.98
N ALA A 203 20.55 10.94 -5.89
CA ALA A 203 19.10 10.96 -6.07
C ALA A 203 18.42 11.80 -5.00
N GLU A 204 18.82 11.68 -3.72
CA GLU A 204 18.31 12.51 -2.62
C GLU A 204 18.65 13.99 -2.83
N ALA A 205 19.91 14.29 -3.15
CA ALA A 205 20.35 15.66 -3.40
C ALA A 205 19.61 16.28 -4.61
N ALA A 206 19.31 15.50 -5.64
CA ALA A 206 18.56 15.95 -6.81
C ALA A 206 17.09 16.22 -6.50
N VAL A 207 16.44 15.32 -5.74
CA VAL A 207 15.06 15.54 -5.30
C VAL A 207 14.97 16.76 -4.36
N ALA A 208 15.96 16.99 -3.50
CA ALA A 208 16.04 18.19 -2.67
C ALA A 208 16.12 19.50 -3.49
N ARG A 209 16.63 19.43 -4.73
CA ARG A 209 16.60 20.54 -5.71
C ARG A 209 15.32 20.62 -6.54
N GLY A 210 14.37 19.72 -6.31
CA GLY A 210 13.09 19.66 -7.03
C GLY A 210 13.14 18.86 -8.34
N GLU A 211 14.18 18.05 -8.56
CA GLU A 211 14.29 17.22 -9.76
C GLU A 211 13.51 15.90 -9.61
N LYS A 212 12.87 15.43 -10.68
CA LYS A 212 12.30 14.09 -10.75
C LYS A 212 13.38 13.08 -11.09
N VAL A 213 13.50 12.02 -10.29
CA VAL A 213 14.61 11.07 -10.40
C VAL A 213 14.13 9.67 -10.76
N ILE A 214 14.83 9.01 -11.69
CA ILE A 214 14.80 7.56 -11.87
C ILE A 214 16.12 7.00 -11.37
N LEU A 215 16.05 6.18 -10.32
CA LEU A 215 17.23 5.51 -9.78
C LEU A 215 17.57 4.30 -10.65
N VAL A 216 18.73 4.36 -11.31
CA VAL A 216 19.22 3.33 -12.23
C VAL A 216 20.36 2.57 -11.58
N ARG A 217 20.22 1.26 -11.40
CA ARG A 217 21.22 0.43 -10.72
C ARG A 217 21.45 -0.88 -11.47
N ILE A 218 22.64 -1.48 -11.32
CA ILE A 218 22.85 -2.87 -11.73
C ILE A 218 21.90 -3.76 -10.93
N GLU A 219 21.92 -3.59 -9.61
CA GLU A 219 21.03 -4.15 -8.60
C GLU A 219 20.97 -3.16 -7.44
N THR A 220 19.88 -3.13 -6.67
CA THR A 220 19.79 -2.29 -5.47
C THR A 220 20.18 -3.08 -4.23
N SER A 221 20.70 -2.38 -3.22
CA SER A 221 20.97 -2.90 -1.88
C SER A 221 20.21 -2.10 -0.81
N PRO A 222 20.17 -2.56 0.46
CA PRO A 222 19.55 -1.79 1.54
C PRO A 222 20.10 -0.38 1.73
N GLU A 223 21.34 -0.12 1.31
CA GLU A 223 21.96 1.21 1.35
C GLU A 223 21.29 2.18 0.36
N ASP A 224 20.67 1.65 -0.70
CA ASP A 224 19.98 2.44 -1.71
C ASP A 224 18.55 2.86 -1.29
N ILE A 225 18.05 2.42 -0.13
CA ILE A 225 16.67 2.63 0.34
C ILE A 225 16.24 4.09 0.31
N ARG A 226 17.13 5.00 0.75
CA ARG A 226 16.81 6.43 0.79
C ARG A 226 16.60 7.00 -0.60
N GLY A 227 17.51 6.67 -1.53
CA GLY A 227 17.39 6.99 -2.95
C GLY A 227 16.15 6.37 -3.60
N MET A 228 15.83 5.12 -3.27
CA MET A 228 14.63 4.42 -3.75
C MET A 228 13.35 5.10 -3.27
N ALA A 229 13.31 5.55 -2.01
CA ALA A 229 12.15 6.20 -1.41
C ALA A 229 11.85 7.56 -2.03
N VAL A 230 12.87 8.30 -2.46
CA VAL A 230 12.71 9.63 -3.07
C VAL A 230 12.50 9.57 -4.59
N ALA A 231 12.99 8.53 -5.28
CA ALA A 231 12.86 8.41 -6.73
C ALA A 231 11.40 8.24 -7.20
N GLU A 232 11.07 8.71 -8.41
CA GLU A 232 9.77 8.46 -9.07
C GLU A 232 9.64 7.00 -9.50
N GLY A 233 10.76 6.39 -9.86
CA GLY A 233 10.82 4.98 -10.20
C GLY A 233 12.23 4.43 -10.20
N ILE A 234 12.32 3.11 -10.27
CA ILE A 234 13.55 2.34 -10.10
C ILE A 234 13.72 1.44 -11.31
N LEU A 235 14.89 1.51 -11.94
CA LEU A 235 15.27 0.69 -13.08
C LEU A 235 16.51 -0.13 -12.73
N THR A 236 16.43 -1.45 -12.85
CA THR A 236 17.61 -2.30 -12.65
C THR A 236 17.98 -3.15 -13.86
N ALA A 237 19.29 -3.30 -14.13
CA ALA A 237 19.80 -4.16 -15.18
C ALA A 237 19.64 -5.65 -14.81
N ARG A 238 19.82 -5.99 -13.53
CA ARG A 238 19.69 -7.33 -12.98
C ARG A 238 18.60 -7.38 -11.91
N GLY A 239 18.24 -8.60 -11.54
CA GLY A 239 17.26 -8.86 -10.50
C GLY A 239 15.90 -9.28 -11.06
N GLY A 240 15.34 -10.35 -10.49
CA GLY A 240 14.00 -10.82 -10.85
C GLY A 240 12.90 -10.03 -10.16
N MET A 241 11.67 -10.50 -10.32
CA MET A 241 10.46 -9.98 -9.64
C MET A 241 10.54 -9.95 -8.11
N THR A 242 11.58 -10.54 -7.52
CA THR A 242 11.81 -10.68 -6.08
C THR A 242 13.20 -10.23 -5.67
N SER A 243 13.86 -9.47 -6.53
CA SER A 243 15.05 -8.71 -6.16
C SER A 243 14.71 -7.66 -5.11
N HIS A 244 15.74 -7.18 -4.40
CA HIS A 244 15.61 -6.09 -3.44
C HIS A 244 14.85 -4.89 -4.04
N ALA A 245 15.17 -4.51 -5.28
CA ALA A 245 14.48 -3.45 -6.03
C ALA A 245 12.98 -3.72 -6.21
N ALA A 246 12.62 -4.95 -6.60
CA ALA A 246 11.25 -5.33 -6.86
C ALA A 246 10.40 -5.46 -5.58
N LEU A 247 10.98 -5.99 -4.50
CA LEU A 247 10.32 -6.10 -3.21
C LEU A 247 10.10 -4.70 -2.64
N VAL A 248 11.17 -4.00 -2.30
CA VAL A 248 11.12 -2.69 -1.66
C VAL A 248 10.39 -1.67 -2.53
N GLY A 249 10.58 -1.71 -3.86
CA GLY A 249 9.85 -0.86 -4.80
C GLY A 249 8.33 -1.06 -4.71
N ARG A 250 7.83 -2.30 -4.58
CA ARG A 250 6.39 -2.57 -4.36
C ARG A 250 5.93 -2.09 -2.99
N GLN A 251 6.70 -2.35 -1.93
CA GLN A 251 6.36 -1.93 -0.57
C GLN A 251 6.19 -0.41 -0.47
N MET A 252 7.13 0.32 -1.10
CA MET A 252 7.12 1.78 -1.19
C MET A 252 6.14 2.33 -2.23
N GLY A 253 5.57 1.47 -3.07
CA GLY A 253 4.69 1.88 -4.14
C GLY A 253 5.38 2.64 -5.28
N LYS A 254 6.67 2.39 -5.52
CA LYS A 254 7.42 2.99 -6.62
C LYS A 254 7.21 2.21 -7.91
N VAL A 255 7.20 2.95 -9.02
CA VAL A 255 7.21 2.34 -10.35
C VAL A 255 8.55 1.64 -10.52
N CYS A 256 8.54 0.37 -10.88
CA CYS A 256 9.77 -0.43 -10.88
C CYS A 256 9.82 -1.35 -12.09
N VAL A 257 10.92 -1.25 -12.84
CA VAL A 257 11.29 -2.17 -13.92
C VAL A 257 12.61 -2.82 -13.52
N VAL A 258 12.63 -4.14 -13.36
CA VAL A 258 13.82 -4.88 -12.90
C VAL A 258 14.27 -5.89 -13.93
N GLY A 259 15.54 -6.31 -13.86
CA GLY A 259 16.05 -7.36 -14.72
C GLY A 259 15.99 -6.98 -16.20
N CYS A 260 16.26 -5.72 -16.51
CA CYS A 260 16.35 -5.24 -17.87
C CYS A 260 17.73 -5.64 -18.44
N GLU A 261 17.87 -6.92 -18.83
CA GLU A 261 19.12 -7.54 -19.29
C GLU A 261 19.85 -6.78 -20.41
N PRO A 262 19.18 -6.06 -21.34
CA PRO A 262 19.87 -5.24 -22.34
C PRO A 262 20.67 -4.05 -21.76
N LEU A 263 20.47 -3.68 -20.49
CA LEU A 263 21.18 -2.55 -19.88
C LEU A 263 22.59 -2.94 -19.44
N GLN A 264 23.56 -2.11 -19.81
CA GLN A 264 24.93 -2.13 -19.27
C GLN A 264 25.21 -0.81 -18.57
N ILE A 265 25.45 -0.85 -17.26
CA ILE A 265 25.66 0.33 -16.43
C ILE A 265 27.12 0.38 -16.01
N ASP A 266 27.76 1.52 -16.26
CA ASP A 266 29.13 1.82 -15.83
C ASP A 266 29.09 2.99 -14.84
N TYR A 267 29.25 2.65 -13.56
CA TYR A 267 29.26 3.64 -12.48
C TYR A 267 30.47 4.58 -12.52
N ALA A 268 31.62 4.11 -13.02
CA ALA A 268 32.83 4.94 -13.06
C ALA A 268 32.74 6.00 -14.15
N ALA A 269 32.13 5.66 -15.28
CA ALA A 269 31.84 6.61 -16.36
C ALA A 269 30.59 7.47 -16.08
N GLY A 270 29.69 7.02 -15.20
CA GLY A 270 28.38 7.64 -14.97
C GLY A 270 27.47 7.50 -16.18
N GLU A 271 27.50 6.33 -16.84
CA GLU A 271 26.80 6.07 -18.10
C GLU A 271 26.03 4.73 -18.08
N MET A 272 24.92 4.68 -18.81
CA MET A 272 24.14 3.49 -19.12
C MET A 272 24.06 3.31 -20.64
N ARG A 273 24.35 2.10 -21.11
CA ARG A 273 24.23 1.68 -22.51
C ARG A 273 23.12 0.66 -22.63
N VAL A 274 22.44 0.65 -23.78
CA VAL A 274 21.38 -0.31 -24.07
C VAL A 274 21.76 -1.15 -25.28
N ASN A 275 22.01 -2.44 -25.07
CA ASN A 275 22.44 -3.37 -26.10
C ASN A 275 21.42 -3.43 -27.25
N GLY A 276 21.90 -3.28 -28.49
CA GLY A 276 21.03 -3.22 -29.67
C GLY A 276 20.57 -1.81 -30.06
N THR A 277 20.95 -0.77 -29.30
CA THR A 277 20.71 0.64 -29.64
C THR A 277 22.04 1.42 -29.69
N PRO A 278 22.12 2.53 -30.43
CA PRO A 278 23.31 3.38 -30.44
C PRO A 278 23.38 4.35 -29.23
N HIS A 279 22.41 4.30 -28.32
CA HIS A 279 22.27 5.29 -27.25
C HIS A 279 23.21 5.00 -26.06
N VAL A 280 23.92 6.04 -25.63
CA VAL A 280 24.67 6.09 -24.37
C VAL A 280 24.07 7.21 -23.54
N LEU A 281 23.48 6.87 -22.40
CA LEU A 281 22.77 7.80 -21.52
C LEU A 281 23.61 8.08 -20.29
N LYS A 282 23.71 9.33 -19.88
CA LYS A 282 24.50 9.77 -18.74
C LYS A 282 23.61 10.15 -17.55
N GLN A 283 24.23 10.31 -16.40
CA GLN A 283 23.57 10.90 -15.24
C GLN A 283 22.97 12.26 -15.62
N GLY A 284 21.71 12.48 -15.26
CA GLY A 284 20.96 13.69 -15.60
C GLY A 284 20.15 13.60 -16.90
N ASP A 285 20.38 12.61 -17.77
CA ASP A 285 19.56 12.39 -18.95
C ASP A 285 18.18 11.87 -18.57
N ALA A 286 17.16 12.28 -19.32
CA ALA A 286 15.78 11.90 -19.04
C ALA A 286 15.42 10.54 -19.62
N ILE A 287 14.73 9.73 -18.81
CA ILE A 287 14.09 8.49 -19.23
C ILE A 287 12.68 8.37 -18.66
N ALA A 288 11.88 7.52 -19.28
CA ALA A 288 10.56 7.15 -18.80
C ALA A 288 10.44 5.63 -18.71
N ILE A 289 9.89 5.13 -17.61
CA ILE A 289 9.67 3.70 -17.38
C ILE A 289 8.20 3.39 -17.16
N ASP A 290 7.71 2.35 -17.83
CA ASP A 290 6.39 1.76 -17.60
C ASP A 290 6.58 0.51 -16.75
N GLY A 291 6.38 0.64 -15.44
CA GLY A 291 6.45 -0.49 -14.52
C GLY A 291 5.27 -1.46 -14.64
N SER A 292 4.26 -1.16 -15.48
CA SER A 292 3.14 -2.07 -15.76
C SER A 292 3.46 -3.01 -16.92
N THR A 293 4.16 -2.51 -17.96
CA THR A 293 4.53 -3.29 -19.15
C THR A 293 6.01 -3.72 -19.17
N GLY A 294 6.84 -3.15 -18.30
CA GLY A 294 8.29 -3.38 -18.25
C GLY A 294 9.07 -2.54 -19.26
N GLU A 295 8.44 -1.59 -19.95
CA GLU A 295 9.05 -0.82 -21.05
C GLU A 295 9.89 0.35 -20.53
N VAL A 296 11.02 0.61 -21.20
CA VAL A 296 11.93 1.73 -20.91
C VAL A 296 12.05 2.59 -22.16
N PHE A 297 11.82 3.89 -22.03
CA PHE A 297 11.83 4.85 -23.12
C PHE A 297 12.89 5.93 -22.92
N LEU A 298 13.49 6.35 -24.03
CA LEU A 298 14.36 7.51 -24.11
C LEU A 298 13.55 8.79 -23.89
N GLY A 299 14.07 9.73 -23.10
CA GLY A 299 13.47 11.04 -22.90
C GLY A 299 12.24 11.04 -21.99
N GLU A 300 11.67 12.22 -21.79
CA GLU A 300 10.48 12.38 -20.96
C GLU A 300 9.21 11.95 -21.70
N ILE A 301 8.31 11.25 -21.00
CA ILE A 301 6.94 11.02 -21.45
C ILE A 301 6.01 11.62 -20.40
N ALA A 302 5.03 12.39 -20.86
CA ALA A 302 4.04 12.98 -19.96
C ALA A 302 3.28 11.88 -19.20
N THR A 303 3.30 11.97 -17.87
CA THR A 303 2.48 11.14 -16.99
C THR A 303 1.23 11.90 -16.58
N GLN A 304 0.18 11.15 -16.25
CA GLN A 304 -1.04 11.66 -15.66
C GLN A 304 -1.48 10.72 -14.54
N PRO A 305 -2.15 11.23 -13.49
CA PRO A 305 -2.79 10.37 -12.50
C PRO A 305 -3.80 9.44 -13.19
N SER A 306 -4.05 8.28 -12.56
CA SER A 306 -5.00 7.32 -13.11
C SER A 306 -6.39 7.93 -13.29
N GLU A 307 -7.21 7.38 -14.18
CA GLU A 307 -8.59 7.86 -14.36
C GLU A 307 -9.38 7.83 -13.05
N VAL A 308 -9.14 6.84 -12.19
CA VAL A 308 -9.79 6.73 -10.87
C VAL A 308 -9.40 7.91 -9.97
N VAL A 309 -8.12 8.26 -9.93
CA VAL A 309 -7.61 9.39 -9.11
C VAL A 309 -8.10 10.73 -9.67
N ARG A 310 -8.10 10.90 -11.00
CA ARG A 310 -8.60 12.11 -11.65
C ARG A 310 -10.07 12.37 -11.40
N VAL A 311 -10.88 11.30 -11.27
CA VAL A 311 -12.30 11.41 -10.92
C VAL A 311 -12.51 11.65 -9.42
N LEU A 312 -11.85 10.88 -8.55
CA LEU A 312 -12.12 10.89 -7.11
C LEU A 312 -11.43 12.02 -6.35
N VAL A 313 -10.16 12.29 -6.67
CA VAL A 313 -9.29 13.17 -5.88
C VAL A 313 -9.16 14.52 -6.55
N GLU A 314 -8.65 14.56 -7.77
CA GLU A 314 -8.38 15.83 -8.47
C GLU A 314 -9.64 16.49 -9.05
N LYS A 315 -10.69 15.69 -9.30
CA LYS A 315 -11.94 16.13 -9.93
C LYS A 315 -11.71 16.79 -11.31
N THR A 316 -10.67 16.34 -12.03
CA THR A 316 -10.30 16.81 -13.38
C THR A 316 -10.95 16.01 -14.50
N LEU A 317 -11.65 14.90 -14.19
CA LEU A 317 -12.38 14.06 -15.13
C LEU A 317 -13.76 13.74 -14.58
N SER A 318 -14.81 13.83 -15.40
CA SER A 318 -16.17 13.49 -14.96
C SER A 318 -16.31 11.97 -14.78
N PRO A 319 -17.03 11.48 -13.75
CA PRO A 319 -17.38 10.07 -13.60
C PRO A 319 -17.96 9.41 -14.87
N ASN A 320 -18.74 10.15 -15.65
CA ASN A 320 -19.39 9.64 -16.87
C ASN A 320 -18.42 9.49 -18.04
N GLU A 321 -17.27 10.15 -17.99
CA GLU A 321 -16.25 10.16 -19.04
C GLU A 321 -15.17 9.09 -18.81
N SER A 322 -15.17 8.41 -17.66
CA SER A 322 -14.23 7.33 -17.35
C SER A 322 -14.94 5.97 -17.24
N PRO A 323 -14.88 5.13 -18.29
CA PRO A 323 -15.35 3.75 -18.22
C PRO A 323 -14.61 2.93 -17.15
N LEU A 324 -13.33 3.22 -16.90
CA LEU A 324 -12.54 2.56 -15.87
C LEU A 324 -13.11 2.87 -14.48
N TYR A 325 -13.36 4.15 -14.19
CA TYR A 325 -13.95 4.57 -12.93
C TYR A 325 -15.36 3.99 -12.72
N GLN A 326 -16.20 3.97 -13.75
CA GLN A 326 -17.55 3.40 -13.63
C GLN A 326 -17.52 1.92 -13.21
N ARG A 327 -16.57 1.15 -13.76
CA ARG A 327 -16.37 -0.25 -13.40
C ARG A 327 -15.81 -0.38 -11.99
N PHE A 328 -14.81 0.44 -11.64
CA PHE A 328 -14.24 0.51 -10.30
C PHE A 328 -15.32 0.82 -9.25
N ALA A 329 -16.11 1.86 -9.46
CA ALA A 329 -17.21 2.26 -8.58
C ALA A 329 -18.27 1.15 -8.46
N GLN A 330 -18.56 0.43 -9.55
CA GLN A 330 -19.49 -0.69 -9.54
C GLN A 330 -18.96 -1.87 -8.72
N LEU A 331 -17.69 -2.24 -8.86
CA LEU A 331 -17.04 -3.27 -8.06
C LEU A 331 -17.02 -2.89 -6.58
N MET A 332 -16.63 -1.63 -6.27
CA MET A 332 -16.58 -1.10 -4.92
C MET A 332 -17.96 -1.08 -4.24
N LYS A 333 -19.02 -0.76 -5.00
CA LYS A 333 -20.41 -0.85 -4.52
C LYS A 333 -20.82 -2.28 -4.16
N TRP A 334 -20.37 -3.28 -4.92
CA TRP A 334 -20.60 -4.68 -4.57
C TRP A 334 -19.79 -5.08 -3.33
N ALA A 335 -18.54 -4.63 -3.22
CA ALA A 335 -17.69 -4.90 -2.07
C ALA A 335 -18.30 -4.36 -0.78
N ASP A 336 -18.77 -3.11 -0.79
CA ASP A 336 -19.42 -2.49 0.37
C ASP A 336 -20.69 -3.21 0.83
N ARG A 337 -21.41 -3.83 -0.10
CA ARG A 337 -22.64 -4.57 0.23
C ARG A 337 -22.33 -5.87 0.97
N GLU A 338 -21.20 -6.50 0.67
CA GLU A 338 -20.85 -7.83 1.22
C GLU A 338 -19.94 -7.73 2.45
N ARG A 339 -19.08 -6.71 2.54
CA ARG A 339 -18.17 -6.55 3.69
C ARG A 339 -18.94 -6.27 4.98
N LYS A 340 -18.39 -6.77 6.09
CA LYS A 340 -18.90 -6.46 7.46
C LYS A 340 -17.99 -5.51 8.23
N LEU A 341 -16.67 -5.59 8.00
CA LEU A 341 -15.70 -4.69 8.61
C LEU A 341 -15.92 -3.27 8.09
N GLY A 342 -15.86 -2.30 9.01
CA GLY A 342 -15.65 -0.92 8.64
C GLY A 342 -14.26 -0.72 8.01
N VAL A 343 -14.15 0.19 7.05
CA VAL A 343 -12.85 0.55 6.45
C VAL A 343 -12.58 2.03 6.64
N TRP A 344 -11.61 2.31 7.51
CA TRP A 344 -11.23 3.65 7.94
C TRP A 344 -9.85 3.98 7.36
N ALA A 345 -9.42 5.22 7.56
CA ALA A 345 -8.12 5.67 7.08
C ALA A 345 -7.19 6.16 8.19
N ASN A 346 -5.89 6.00 7.96
CA ASN A 346 -4.84 6.68 8.69
C ASN A 346 -4.52 7.96 7.91
N ALA A 347 -4.87 9.11 8.48
CA ALA A 347 -4.72 10.41 7.83
C ALA A 347 -4.59 11.50 8.90
N ASP A 348 -3.63 12.39 8.69
CA ASP A 348 -3.21 13.37 9.70
C ASP A 348 -3.53 14.80 9.27
N LEU A 349 -3.85 15.00 7.99
CA LEU A 349 -4.16 16.30 7.39
C LEU A 349 -5.53 16.29 6.70
N ALA A 350 -6.12 17.47 6.52
CA ALA A 350 -7.47 17.62 5.96
C ALA A 350 -7.58 17.15 4.50
N ASP A 351 -6.55 17.38 3.68
CA ASP A 351 -6.45 16.91 2.30
C ASP A 351 -6.37 15.38 2.23
N GLN A 352 -5.57 14.75 3.09
CA GLN A 352 -5.48 13.30 3.23
C GLN A 352 -6.82 12.70 3.69
N CYS A 353 -7.52 13.35 4.62
CA CYS A 353 -8.86 12.96 5.05
C CYS A 353 -9.86 13.04 3.90
N ALA A 354 -9.79 14.11 3.08
CA ALA A 354 -10.68 14.29 1.93
C ALA A 354 -10.44 13.21 0.88
N GLN A 355 -9.17 12.88 0.63
CA GLN A 355 -8.77 11.79 -0.24
C GLN A 355 -9.28 10.44 0.28
N ALA A 356 -9.12 10.14 1.56
CA ALA A 356 -9.60 8.91 2.17
C ALA A 356 -11.13 8.77 2.02
N VAL A 357 -11.89 9.84 2.30
CA VAL A 357 -13.34 9.86 2.11
C VAL A 357 -13.72 9.64 0.64
N ALA A 358 -12.97 10.21 -0.31
CA ALA A 358 -13.20 10.00 -1.73
C ALA A 358 -13.01 8.52 -2.15
N PHE A 359 -12.05 7.81 -1.54
CA PHE A 359 -11.87 6.36 -1.71
C PHE A 359 -12.85 5.51 -0.90
N GLY A 360 -13.77 6.11 -0.15
CA GLY A 360 -14.85 5.43 0.57
C GLY A 360 -14.56 5.15 2.04
N ALA A 361 -13.59 5.83 2.67
CA ALA A 361 -13.34 5.67 4.09
C ALA A 361 -14.55 6.09 4.94
N GLU A 362 -14.82 5.31 5.99
CA GLU A 362 -15.97 5.51 6.88
C GLU A 362 -15.63 6.33 8.12
N GLY A 363 -14.34 6.55 8.39
CA GLY A 363 -13.80 7.31 9.50
C GLY A 363 -12.28 7.40 9.40
N ILE A 364 -11.66 8.10 10.37
CA ILE A 364 -10.21 8.09 10.57
C ILE A 364 -9.92 7.20 11.79
N GLY A 365 -9.16 6.12 11.59
CA GLY A 365 -8.77 5.20 12.66
C GLY A 365 -7.46 5.57 13.34
N LEU A 366 -6.68 6.45 12.71
CA LEU A 366 -5.46 7.02 13.28
C LEU A 366 -5.15 8.37 12.65
N CYS A 367 -5.27 9.43 13.44
CA CYS A 367 -4.73 10.75 13.16
C CYS A 367 -3.57 10.99 14.14
N ARG A 368 -2.35 11.01 13.60
CA ARG A 368 -1.08 11.23 14.32
C ARG A 368 -0.89 12.72 14.55
N THR A 369 -0.88 13.12 15.81
CA THR A 369 -0.72 14.54 16.16
C THR A 369 0.68 15.05 15.92
N GLU A 370 1.65 14.15 15.71
CA GLU A 370 3.07 14.48 15.82
C GLU A 370 3.60 14.99 14.49
N HIS A 371 3.06 14.45 13.40
CA HIS A 371 3.23 14.99 12.06
C HIS A 371 2.71 16.43 11.95
N MET A 372 1.70 16.81 12.74
CA MET A 372 1.20 18.19 12.75
C MET A 372 2.24 19.18 13.28
N PHE A 373 3.10 18.77 14.22
CA PHE A 373 4.08 19.66 14.86
C PHE A 373 5.29 19.99 13.99
N PHE A 374 5.53 19.22 12.92
CA PHE A 374 6.54 19.54 11.91
C PHE A 374 6.06 20.58 10.87
N GLY A 375 4.79 20.98 10.93
CA GLY A 375 4.23 22.00 10.03
C GLY A 375 4.76 23.41 10.27
N GLU A 376 4.53 24.29 9.29
CA GLU A 376 4.96 25.69 9.31
C GLU A 376 4.55 26.40 10.61
N GLY A 377 5.53 27.04 11.27
CA GLY A 377 5.34 27.79 12.52
C GLY A 377 5.13 26.96 13.80
N LYS A 378 5.05 25.62 13.72
CA LYS A 378 4.77 24.75 14.89
C LYS A 378 6.02 24.17 15.54
N ILE A 379 7.07 23.93 14.75
CA ILE A 379 8.31 23.31 15.24
C ILE A 379 9.01 24.18 16.31
N GLY A 380 9.00 25.50 16.15
CA GLY A 380 9.61 26.44 17.11
C GLY A 380 8.97 26.35 18.50
N PRO A 381 7.65 26.57 18.65
CA PRO A 381 6.93 26.36 19.90
C PRO A 381 7.06 24.94 20.48
N MET A 382 7.13 23.90 19.64
CA MET A 382 7.38 22.53 20.08
C MET A 382 8.77 22.39 20.73
N ARG A 383 9.81 22.94 20.10
CA ARG A 383 11.17 22.97 20.67
C ARG A 383 11.23 23.79 21.96
N GLN A 384 10.51 24.91 22.05
CA GLN A 384 10.38 25.68 23.30
C GLN A 384 9.79 24.84 24.43
N MET A 385 8.73 24.07 24.14
CA MET A 385 8.08 23.18 25.09
C MET A 385 9.04 22.10 25.62
N ILE A 386 9.90 21.56 24.74
CA ILE A 386 10.88 20.53 25.09
C ILE A 386 12.02 21.08 25.97
N LEU A 387 12.47 22.31 25.67
CA LEU A 387 13.53 23.00 26.40
C LEU A 387 13.06 23.61 27.74
N ALA A 388 11.75 23.67 27.99
CA ALA A 388 11.18 24.19 29.23
C ALA A 388 11.54 23.32 30.45
N GLU A 389 11.98 23.98 31.53
CA GLU A 389 12.37 23.33 32.79
C GLU A 389 11.25 23.39 33.83
N THR A 390 10.38 24.40 33.74
CA THR A 390 9.24 24.57 34.65
C THR A 390 7.91 24.23 33.96
N PRO A 391 6.90 23.78 34.73
CA PRO A 391 5.55 23.61 34.20
C PRO A 391 4.97 24.91 33.61
N GLU A 392 5.32 26.07 34.17
CA GLU A 392 4.89 27.38 33.68
C GLU A 392 5.45 27.69 32.29
N GLU A 393 6.77 27.56 32.10
CA GLU A 393 7.42 27.72 30.79
C GLU A 393 6.84 26.76 29.75
N ARG A 394 6.56 25.52 30.16
CA ARG A 394 5.96 24.50 29.28
C ARG A 394 4.55 24.92 28.85
N ARG A 395 3.73 25.41 29.78
CA ARG A 395 2.37 25.91 29.47
C ARG A 395 2.40 27.11 28.52
N ASP A 396 3.35 28.02 28.67
CA ASP A 396 3.50 29.17 27.76
C ASP A 396 3.83 28.73 26.33
N ALA A 397 4.70 27.74 26.17
CA ALA A 397 5.00 27.16 24.86
C ALA A 397 3.79 26.41 24.28
N LEU A 398 3.10 25.61 25.10
CA LEU A 398 1.88 24.88 24.73
C LEU A 398 0.73 25.83 24.33
N ALA A 399 0.60 27.00 24.96
CA ALA A 399 -0.39 28.00 24.60
C ALA A 399 -0.20 28.56 23.17
N LYS A 400 1.03 28.58 22.67
CA LYS A 400 1.34 28.95 21.27
C LYS A 400 0.96 27.83 20.29
N LEU A 401 1.08 26.56 20.70
CA LEU A 401 0.71 25.40 19.89
C LEU A 401 -0.81 25.20 19.78
N LEU A 402 -1.54 25.51 20.86
CA LEU A 402 -3.00 25.33 20.95
C LEU A 402 -3.77 25.87 19.74
N PRO A 403 -3.66 27.16 19.34
CA PRO A 403 -4.44 27.69 18.21
C PRO A 403 -4.07 27.03 16.87
N LEU A 404 -2.80 26.62 16.70
CA LEU A 404 -2.32 25.98 15.49
C LEU A 404 -2.88 24.57 15.36
N GLN A 405 -2.83 23.77 16.43
CA GLN A 405 -3.36 22.42 16.44
C GLN A 405 -4.91 22.41 16.35
N ARG A 406 -5.58 23.37 17.02
CA ARG A 406 -7.03 23.57 16.91
C ARG A 406 -7.44 23.81 15.45
N SER A 407 -6.71 24.67 14.73
CA SER A 407 -7.00 24.94 13.32
C SER A 407 -6.91 23.70 12.44
N ASP A 408 -5.89 22.84 12.66
CA ASP A 408 -5.75 21.59 11.91
C ASP A 408 -6.95 20.66 12.14
N PHE A 409 -7.36 20.49 13.41
CA PHE A 409 -8.50 19.65 13.76
C PHE A 409 -9.81 20.20 13.23
N GLU A 410 -10.02 21.53 13.23
CA GLU A 410 -11.21 22.12 12.60
C GLU A 410 -11.28 21.78 11.11
N ALA A 411 -10.15 21.88 10.38
CA ALA A 411 -10.09 21.50 8.98
C ALA A 411 -10.42 20.01 8.77
N ILE A 412 -9.89 19.13 9.61
CA ILE A 412 -10.18 17.69 9.57
C ILE A 412 -11.68 17.42 9.84
N PHE A 413 -12.26 17.98 10.91
CA PHE A 413 -13.67 17.77 11.25
C PHE A 413 -14.63 18.28 10.17
N ARG A 414 -14.33 19.43 9.53
CA ARG A 414 -15.12 19.97 8.40
C ARG A 414 -15.14 19.03 7.20
N VAL A 415 -14.04 18.33 6.94
CA VAL A 415 -13.95 17.33 5.87
C VAL A 415 -14.70 16.05 6.23
N MET A 416 -14.58 15.60 7.48
CA MET A 416 -15.13 14.31 7.92
C MET A 416 -16.65 14.33 8.15
N ARG A 417 -17.26 15.50 8.39
CA ARG A 417 -18.74 15.72 8.39
C ARG A 417 -19.53 14.65 9.14
N GLY A 418 -19.16 14.39 10.39
CA GLY A 418 -19.85 13.45 11.28
C GLY A 418 -19.31 12.03 11.28
N LYS A 419 -18.40 11.71 10.36
CA LYS A 419 -17.62 10.47 10.45
C LYS A 419 -16.69 10.52 11.67
N PRO A 420 -16.47 9.39 12.36
CA PRO A 420 -15.57 9.31 13.51
C PRO A 420 -14.13 9.66 13.13
N VAL A 421 -13.45 10.39 14.02
CA VAL A 421 -12.03 10.77 13.86
C VAL A 421 -11.27 10.39 15.12
N THR A 422 -10.42 9.36 15.00
CA THR A 422 -9.58 8.85 16.09
C THR A 422 -8.26 9.58 16.11
N ILE A 423 -8.06 10.43 17.11
CA ILE A 423 -6.89 11.28 17.28
C ILE A 423 -6.00 10.68 18.37
N ARG A 424 -4.76 10.34 18.01
CA ARG A 424 -3.78 9.81 18.95
C ARG A 424 -3.01 10.95 19.59
N THR A 425 -2.95 10.97 20.93
CA THR A 425 -2.11 11.93 21.65
C THR A 425 -0.63 11.69 21.33
N LEU A 426 0.22 12.68 21.65
CA LEU A 426 1.65 12.69 21.33
C LEU A 426 2.34 11.38 21.75
N ASP A 427 2.99 10.73 20.80
CA ASP A 427 3.63 9.42 20.96
C ASP A 427 5.17 9.39 20.89
N PRO A 428 5.88 10.09 19.98
CA PRO A 428 7.32 9.96 19.84
C PRO A 428 8.06 10.58 21.02
N PRO A 429 9.28 10.11 21.30
CA PRO A 429 10.14 10.70 22.30
C PRO A 429 10.54 12.12 21.89
N LEU A 430 10.75 12.99 22.89
CA LEU A 430 10.98 14.41 22.65
C LEU A 430 12.27 14.72 21.87
N HIS A 431 13.26 13.82 21.88
CA HIS A 431 14.51 14.05 21.16
C HIS A 431 14.34 14.07 19.63
N GLU A 432 13.30 13.45 19.07
CA GLU A 432 13.04 13.46 17.62
C GLU A 432 12.74 14.86 17.06
N PHE A 433 12.36 15.82 17.91
CA PHE A 433 12.09 17.21 17.51
C PHE A 433 13.30 18.14 17.64
N LEU A 434 14.41 17.64 18.20
CA LEU A 434 15.63 18.39 18.45
C LEU A 434 16.72 18.04 17.42
N PRO A 435 17.55 19.02 17.01
CA PRO A 435 18.71 18.74 16.18
C PRO A 435 19.74 17.89 16.93
N HIS A 436 20.30 16.90 16.24
CA HIS A 436 21.26 15.95 16.83
C HIS A 436 22.71 16.40 16.66
N ASP A 437 23.01 17.20 15.64
CA ASP A 437 24.33 17.75 15.37
C ASP A 437 24.57 19.07 16.14
N GLU A 438 25.85 19.39 16.36
CA GLU A 438 26.24 20.57 17.12
C GLU A 438 25.84 21.87 16.41
N GLU A 439 25.92 21.93 15.09
CA GLU A 439 25.58 23.11 14.30
C GLU A 439 24.09 23.47 14.47
N GLY A 440 23.20 22.51 14.24
CA GLY A 440 21.77 22.68 14.46
C GLY A 440 21.41 23.00 15.91
N GLN A 441 22.13 22.45 16.89
CA GLN A 441 21.95 22.82 18.30
C GLN A 441 22.35 24.26 18.60
N ARG A 442 23.42 24.78 17.97
CA ARG A 442 23.83 26.20 18.09
C ARG A 442 22.81 27.13 17.44
N GLU A 443 22.29 26.75 16.27
CA GLU A 443 21.21 27.49 15.61
C GLU A 443 19.97 27.56 16.49
N LEU A 444 19.55 26.42 17.06
CA LEU A 444 18.40 26.37 17.97
C LEU A 444 18.62 27.23 19.21
N ALA A 445 19.82 27.21 19.78
CA ALA A 445 20.18 28.05 20.93
C ALA A 445 20.04 29.55 20.59
N ALA A 446 20.52 29.96 19.41
CA ALA A 446 20.41 31.33 18.92
C ALA A 446 18.95 31.74 18.66
N GLU A 447 18.16 30.87 18.01
CA GLU A 447 16.73 31.10 17.72
C GLU A 447 15.91 31.30 19.00
N MET A 448 16.21 30.51 20.04
CA MET A 448 15.48 30.53 21.30
C MET A 448 16.03 31.55 22.32
N GLY A 449 17.14 32.22 22.00
CA GLY A 449 17.81 33.14 22.93
C GLY A 449 18.36 32.45 24.18
N MET A 450 18.81 31.19 24.06
CA MET A 450 19.27 30.34 25.16
C MET A 450 20.78 30.03 25.02
N PRO A 451 21.51 29.77 26.11
CA PRO A 451 22.90 29.31 26.01
C PRO A 451 23.00 27.95 25.31
N PHE A 452 23.97 27.80 24.40
CA PHE A 452 24.23 26.54 23.68
C PHE A 452 24.38 25.35 24.64
N GLU A 453 25.13 25.51 25.74
CA GLU A 453 25.32 24.45 26.74
C GLU A 453 24.00 23.96 27.36
N ARG A 454 22.98 24.84 27.45
CA ARG A 454 21.66 24.46 27.95
C ARG A 454 20.92 23.57 26.95
N VAL A 455 20.96 23.92 25.67
CA VAL A 455 20.36 23.11 24.60
C VAL A 455 21.06 21.76 24.52
N ARG A 456 22.40 21.76 24.51
CA ARG A 456 23.21 20.54 24.48
C ARG A 456 22.91 19.61 25.66
N ALA A 457 22.92 20.14 26.90
CA ALA A 457 22.62 19.35 28.09
C ALA A 457 21.20 18.75 28.04
N ARG A 458 20.23 19.48 27.47
CA ARG A 458 18.86 18.99 27.31
C ARG A 458 18.75 17.90 26.26
N VAL A 459 19.42 18.04 25.12
CA VAL A 459 19.49 17.00 24.08
C VAL A 459 20.12 15.72 24.65
N GLU A 460 21.23 15.85 25.38
CA GLU A 460 21.92 14.73 26.03
C GLU A 460 21.04 14.07 27.10
N ALA A 461 20.31 14.84 27.90
CA ALA A 461 19.39 14.30 28.92
C ALA A 461 18.16 13.58 28.31
N LEU A 462 17.73 13.95 27.11
CA LEU A 462 16.63 13.30 26.38
C LEU A 462 17.11 12.16 25.48
N HIS A 463 18.41 11.94 25.39
CA HIS A 463 18.98 10.82 24.65
C HIS A 463 18.62 9.49 25.34
N GLU A 464 18.16 8.53 24.56
CA GLU A 464 17.78 7.22 25.03
C GLU A 464 18.49 6.14 24.22
N PHE A 465 18.93 5.07 24.89
CA PHE A 465 19.54 3.93 24.22
C PHE A 465 18.58 3.20 23.27
N ASN A 466 17.30 3.12 23.64
CA ASN A 466 16.26 2.44 22.85
C ASN A 466 15.00 3.32 22.79
N PRO A 467 14.97 4.35 21.92
CA PRO A 467 13.86 5.31 21.82
C PRO A 467 12.47 4.68 21.65
N MET A 468 12.39 3.55 20.94
CA MET A 468 11.16 2.77 20.74
C MET A 468 10.47 2.39 22.07
N LEU A 469 11.26 2.09 23.11
CA LEU A 469 10.75 1.63 24.43
C LEU A 469 10.89 2.68 25.53
N GLY A 470 11.24 3.91 25.17
CA GLY A 470 11.64 4.97 26.10
C GLY A 470 10.53 5.83 26.69
N PHE A 471 10.87 7.08 26.99
CA PHE A 471 10.03 8.07 27.64
C PHE A 471 9.15 8.81 26.64
N ARG A 472 8.08 8.11 26.23
CA ARG A 472 7.21 8.49 25.13
C ARG A 472 5.74 8.10 25.41
N GLY A 473 4.83 8.42 24.50
CA GLY A 473 3.41 8.02 24.59
C GLY A 473 2.73 8.42 25.91
N CYS A 474 1.91 7.52 26.48
CA CYS A 474 1.20 7.81 27.74
C CYS A 474 2.14 8.14 28.90
N ARG A 475 3.37 7.64 28.92
CA ARG A 475 4.33 7.90 30.00
C ARG A 475 4.69 9.38 30.06
N LEU A 476 4.92 9.97 28.89
CA LEU A 476 5.18 11.40 28.74
C LEU A 476 3.97 12.22 29.20
N GLY A 477 2.77 11.88 28.71
CA GLY A 477 1.54 12.56 29.09
C GLY A 477 1.16 12.40 30.58
N ILE A 478 1.63 11.35 31.26
CA ILE A 478 1.38 11.17 32.71
C ILE A 478 2.32 12.06 33.52
N VAL A 479 3.59 12.15 33.14
CA VAL A 479 4.58 12.97 33.84
C VAL A 479 4.39 14.46 33.56
N TYR A 480 3.99 14.81 32.33
CA TYR A 480 3.69 16.17 31.89
C TYR A 480 2.24 16.28 31.40
N PRO A 481 1.25 16.25 32.32
CA PRO A 481 -0.17 16.24 31.98
C PRO A 481 -0.62 17.44 31.15
N GLU A 482 0.05 18.60 31.28
CA GLU A 482 -0.23 19.80 30.50
C GLU A 482 -0.10 19.58 28.98
N ILE A 483 0.71 18.61 28.52
CA ILE A 483 0.80 18.25 27.10
C ILE A 483 -0.52 17.63 26.64
N THR A 484 -1.02 16.64 27.37
CA THR A 484 -2.32 16.00 27.09
C THR A 484 -3.48 16.98 27.27
N GLU A 485 -3.40 17.88 28.26
CA GLU A 485 -4.40 18.94 28.45
C GLU A 485 -4.51 19.85 27.24
N MET A 486 -3.38 20.33 26.71
CA MET A 486 -3.35 21.18 25.52
C MET A 486 -3.94 20.45 24.31
N GLN A 487 -3.53 19.21 24.05
CA GLN A 487 -4.04 18.43 22.92
C GLN A 487 -5.55 18.15 23.05
N ALA A 488 -6.02 17.76 24.24
CA ALA A 488 -7.44 17.55 24.50
C ALA A 488 -8.23 18.85 24.28
N ARG A 489 -7.72 19.99 24.77
CA ARG A 489 -8.36 21.30 24.58
C ARG A 489 -8.43 21.65 23.09
N ALA A 490 -7.34 21.47 22.33
CA ALA A 490 -7.33 21.69 20.88
C ALA A 490 -8.40 20.86 20.15
N ILE A 491 -8.51 19.56 20.50
CA ILE A 491 -9.49 18.64 19.90
C ILE A 491 -10.93 19.09 20.20
N PHE A 492 -11.24 19.35 21.47
CA PHE A 492 -12.62 19.66 21.88
C PHE A 492 -13.04 21.08 21.49
N GLU A 493 -12.14 22.06 21.51
CA GLU A 493 -12.44 23.40 21.00
C GLU A 493 -12.71 23.36 19.49
N ALA A 494 -11.88 22.65 18.72
CA ALA A 494 -12.09 22.46 17.29
C ALA A 494 -13.44 21.78 16.99
N ALA A 495 -13.74 20.69 17.70
CA ALA A 495 -15.00 19.98 17.57
C ALA A 495 -16.20 20.88 17.94
N ALA A 496 -16.10 21.68 19.01
CA ALA A 496 -17.16 22.60 19.40
C ALA A 496 -17.36 23.72 18.37
N ASN A 497 -16.28 24.28 17.82
CA ASN A 497 -16.33 25.30 16.78
C ASN A 497 -17.03 24.78 15.52
N VAL A 498 -16.62 23.62 15.02
CA VAL A 498 -17.23 22.98 13.83
C VAL A 498 -18.67 22.54 14.09
N ALA A 499 -18.99 22.08 15.30
CA ALA A 499 -20.37 21.77 15.68
C ALA A 499 -21.30 23.00 15.64
N ARG A 500 -20.81 24.19 16.02
CA ARG A 500 -21.59 25.44 15.91
C ARG A 500 -21.83 25.86 14.46
N GLU A 501 -20.99 25.45 13.52
CA GLU A 501 -21.22 25.60 12.08
C GLU A 501 -22.37 24.70 11.57
N GLY A 502 -22.95 23.85 12.43
CA GLY A 502 -24.00 22.90 12.07
C GLY A 502 -23.47 21.60 11.45
N ILE A 503 -22.15 21.38 11.49
CA ILE A 503 -21.50 20.18 10.97
C ILE A 503 -21.38 19.16 12.12
N PRO A 504 -21.96 17.95 12.00
CA PRO A 504 -21.79 16.92 13.01
C PRO A 504 -20.31 16.55 13.19
N VAL A 505 -19.89 16.27 14.42
CA VAL A 505 -18.53 15.86 14.76
C VAL A 505 -18.57 14.68 15.73
N LEU A 506 -17.60 13.76 15.59
CA LEU A 506 -17.45 12.61 16.48
C LEU A 506 -15.96 12.37 16.77
N PRO A 507 -15.37 13.13 17.71
CA PRO A 507 -14.00 12.93 18.15
C PRO A 507 -13.85 11.64 18.98
N GLU A 508 -12.82 10.86 18.68
CA GLU A 508 -12.34 9.76 19.51
C GLU A 508 -10.90 10.09 19.93
N VAL A 509 -10.60 10.13 21.23
CA VAL A 509 -9.24 10.42 21.74
C VAL A 509 -8.58 9.12 22.16
N MET A 510 -7.42 8.83 21.56
CA MET A 510 -6.70 7.58 21.75
C MET A 510 -5.37 7.82 22.47
N VAL A 511 -5.18 7.10 23.58
CA VAL A 511 -3.93 7.13 24.35
C VAL A 511 -2.98 6.02 23.87
N PRO A 512 -1.76 6.34 23.41
CA PRO A 512 -0.77 5.37 22.93
C PRO A 512 0.00 4.70 24.07
N LEU A 513 0.63 3.57 23.74
CA LEU A 513 1.63 2.85 24.53
C LEU A 513 1.18 2.36 25.92
N VAL A 514 -0.12 2.19 26.12
CA VAL A 514 -0.69 1.75 27.41
C VAL A 514 -0.37 0.29 27.66
N GLY A 515 0.29 0.02 28.79
CA GLY A 515 0.55 -1.33 29.28
C GLY A 515 -0.23 -1.69 30.54
N HIS A 516 -0.78 -0.70 31.26
CA HIS A 516 -1.46 -0.87 32.55
C HIS A 516 -2.72 0.00 32.65
N ARG A 517 -3.81 -0.52 33.25
CA ARG A 517 -5.09 0.21 33.42
C ARG A 517 -4.90 1.61 33.99
N LYS A 518 -4.07 1.74 35.03
CA LYS A 518 -3.80 3.02 35.70
C LYS A 518 -3.21 4.09 34.79
N GLU A 519 -2.40 3.70 33.80
CA GLU A 519 -1.84 4.64 32.83
C GLU A 519 -2.96 5.29 32.00
N LEU A 520 -3.89 4.45 31.52
CA LEU A 520 -5.08 4.92 30.80
C LEU A 520 -6.00 5.73 31.71
N GLU A 521 -6.27 5.28 32.93
CA GLU A 521 -7.14 5.99 33.89
C GLU A 521 -6.67 7.43 34.13
N LEU A 522 -5.36 7.63 34.33
CA LEU A 522 -4.77 8.95 34.57
C LEU A 522 -4.91 9.87 33.35
N GLN A 523 -4.63 9.36 32.15
CA GLN A 523 -4.80 10.14 30.91
C GLN A 523 -6.27 10.43 30.60
N ALA A 524 -7.14 9.42 30.72
CA ALA A 524 -8.57 9.57 30.47
C ALA A 524 -9.21 10.59 31.43
N ARG A 525 -8.76 10.65 32.69
CA ARG A 525 -9.21 11.66 33.66
C ARG A 525 -8.89 13.08 33.18
N VAL A 526 -7.67 13.31 32.69
CA VAL A 526 -7.25 14.61 32.14
C VAL A 526 -8.11 14.98 30.94
N ILE A 527 -8.26 14.05 29.97
CA ILE A 527 -9.03 14.27 28.75
C ILE A 527 -10.50 14.60 29.07
N ARG A 528 -11.15 13.81 29.93
CA ARG A 528 -12.57 14.01 30.31
C ARG A 528 -12.77 15.33 31.05
N ARG A 529 -11.86 15.69 31.96
CA ARG A 529 -11.91 16.99 32.67
C ARG A 529 -11.87 18.17 31.69
N VAL A 530 -10.94 18.14 30.75
CA VAL A 530 -10.80 19.20 29.72
C VAL A 530 -12.01 19.24 28.78
N ALA A 531 -12.57 18.09 28.41
CA ALA A 531 -13.80 18.02 27.62
C ALA A 531 -14.98 18.73 28.33
N GLU A 532 -15.12 18.53 29.64
CA GLU A 532 -16.15 19.18 30.47
C GLU A 532 -15.91 20.68 30.66
N GLU A 533 -14.66 21.12 30.78
CA GLU A 533 -14.28 22.53 30.79
C GLU A 533 -14.67 23.21 29.48
N VAL A 534 -14.25 22.66 28.34
CA VAL A 534 -14.57 23.19 27.01
C VAL A 534 -16.08 23.16 26.75
N ALA A 535 -16.80 22.12 27.18
CA ALA A 535 -18.25 22.06 27.03
C ALA A 535 -18.96 23.18 27.81
N ARG A 536 -18.48 23.50 29.02
CA ARG A 536 -19.02 24.62 29.84
C ARG A 536 -18.70 25.98 29.23
N GLU A 537 -17.46 26.18 28.79
CA GLU A 537 -17.00 27.43 28.17
C GLU A 537 -17.68 27.69 26.82
N SER A 538 -17.85 26.64 26.03
CA SER A 538 -18.42 26.75 24.68
C SER A 538 -19.94 26.71 24.64
N GLY A 539 -20.59 26.15 25.67
CA GLY A 539 -22.03 25.84 25.65
C GLY A 539 -22.40 24.69 24.70
N VAL A 540 -21.43 23.95 24.17
CA VAL A 540 -21.64 22.84 23.23
C VAL A 540 -21.34 21.52 23.91
N LYS A 541 -22.35 20.63 23.99
CA LYS A 541 -22.16 19.27 24.48
C LYS A 541 -21.81 18.33 23.33
N LEU A 542 -20.57 17.85 23.32
CA LEU A 542 -20.07 16.92 22.29
C LEU A 542 -20.24 15.47 22.74
N LYS A 543 -20.55 14.59 21.79
CA LYS A 543 -20.36 13.15 21.97
C LYS A 543 -18.93 12.81 21.59
N TYR A 544 -18.20 12.14 22.47
CA TYR A 544 -16.83 11.71 22.24
C TYR A 544 -16.58 10.37 22.93
N HIS A 545 -15.48 9.72 22.56
CA HIS A 545 -15.02 8.48 23.20
C HIS A 545 -13.55 8.60 23.59
N VAL A 546 -13.17 8.02 24.72
CA VAL A 546 -11.76 7.87 25.12
C VAL A 546 -11.40 6.39 25.08
N GLY A 547 -10.35 6.07 24.33
CA GLY A 547 -9.88 4.71 24.15
C GLY A 547 -8.36 4.64 24.16
N THR A 548 -7.83 3.49 23.76
CA THR A 548 -6.39 3.26 23.82
C THR A 548 -5.88 2.41 22.67
N MET A 549 -4.60 2.60 22.37
CA MET A 549 -3.89 1.73 21.47
C MET A 549 -3.42 0.47 22.21
N ILE A 550 -3.75 -0.71 21.69
CA ILE A 550 -3.24 -1.99 22.18
C ILE A 550 -2.02 -2.35 21.32
N GLU A 551 -0.86 -1.94 21.82
CA GLU A 551 0.42 -2.07 21.10
C GLU A 551 1.58 -2.55 21.98
N VAL A 552 1.31 -2.75 23.28
CA VAL A 552 2.24 -3.37 24.23
C VAL A 552 1.69 -4.76 24.59
N PRO A 553 2.50 -5.83 24.60
CA PRO A 553 2.02 -7.20 24.87
C PRO A 553 1.32 -7.31 26.22
N ARG A 554 1.80 -6.59 27.24
CA ARG A 554 1.13 -6.50 28.54
C ARG A 554 -0.29 -5.97 28.42
N GLY A 555 -0.49 -4.91 27.63
CA GLY A 555 -1.81 -4.31 27.40
C GLY A 555 -2.79 -5.30 26.75
N ALA A 556 -2.30 -6.14 25.83
CA ALA A 556 -3.11 -7.21 25.25
C ALA A 556 -3.46 -8.30 26.28
N VAL A 557 -2.49 -8.74 27.09
CA VAL A 557 -2.67 -9.79 28.11
C VAL A 557 -3.62 -9.35 29.24
N THR A 558 -3.61 -8.07 29.61
CA THR A 558 -4.48 -7.50 30.66
C THR A 558 -5.62 -6.64 30.09
N ALA A 559 -6.08 -6.96 28.88
CA ALA A 559 -7.07 -6.16 28.16
C ALA A 559 -8.43 -6.06 28.89
N ASP A 560 -8.77 -7.04 29.73
CA ASP A 560 -9.94 -7.01 30.60
C ASP A 560 -9.89 -5.87 31.63
N GLU A 561 -8.72 -5.60 32.22
CA GLU A 561 -8.55 -4.47 33.14
C GLU A 561 -8.61 -3.13 32.40
N ILE A 562 -7.98 -3.05 31.23
CA ILE A 562 -7.93 -1.83 30.43
C ILE A 562 -9.33 -1.48 29.88
N ALA A 563 -10.13 -2.49 29.49
CA ALA A 563 -11.48 -2.32 28.97
C ALA A 563 -12.48 -1.73 30.00
N GLN A 564 -12.13 -1.69 31.28
CA GLN A 564 -12.94 -0.98 32.30
C GLN A 564 -12.88 0.54 32.13
N GLU A 565 -11.80 1.07 31.54
CA GLU A 565 -11.61 2.50 31.31
C GLU A 565 -11.80 2.90 29.85
N ALA A 566 -11.46 2.00 28.92
CA ALA A 566 -11.48 2.23 27.48
C ALA A 566 -12.86 2.01 26.85
N GLU A 567 -13.28 2.94 25.99
CA GLU A 567 -14.49 2.82 25.19
C GLU A 567 -14.24 2.17 23.81
N PHE A 568 -12.99 2.14 23.37
CA PHE A 568 -12.54 1.42 22.19
C PHE A 568 -11.07 1.00 22.30
N PHE A 569 -10.69 -0.02 21.53
CA PHE A 569 -9.31 -0.41 21.28
C PHE A 569 -8.94 -0.18 19.82
N SER A 570 -7.70 0.25 19.59
CA SER A 570 -7.08 0.20 18.27
C SER A 570 -5.78 -0.59 18.38
N PHE A 571 -5.61 -1.67 17.62
CA PHE A 571 -4.33 -2.37 17.61
C PHE A 571 -3.29 -1.57 16.83
N GLY A 572 -2.24 -1.13 17.53
CA GLY A 572 -1.02 -0.59 16.94
C GLY A 572 -0.10 -1.75 16.58
N THR A 573 -0.43 -2.48 15.52
CA THR A 573 0.24 -3.76 15.22
C THR A 573 1.71 -3.61 14.83
N ASN A 574 2.15 -2.43 14.37
CA ASN A 574 3.56 -2.19 14.11
C ASN A 574 4.37 -2.36 15.42
N ASP A 575 4.04 -1.60 16.47
CA ASP A 575 4.70 -1.68 17.77
C ASP A 575 4.41 -2.99 18.52
N LEU A 576 3.20 -3.55 18.36
CA LEU A 576 2.89 -4.86 18.90
C LEU A 576 3.78 -5.96 18.29
N THR A 577 4.01 -5.93 16.97
CA THR A 577 4.94 -6.86 16.30
C THR A 577 6.36 -6.65 16.81
N GLN A 578 6.85 -5.40 16.90
CA GLN A 578 8.20 -5.11 17.39
C GLN A 578 8.45 -5.70 18.78
N THR A 579 7.51 -5.47 19.70
CA THR A 579 7.62 -5.89 21.10
C THR A 579 7.36 -7.38 21.31
N THR A 580 6.50 -8.00 20.48
CA THR A 580 6.22 -9.44 20.54
C THR A 580 7.40 -10.26 20.02
N LEU A 581 8.00 -9.82 18.91
CA LEU A 581 9.12 -10.52 18.28
C LEU A 581 10.47 -10.13 18.88
N GLY A 582 10.53 -9.03 19.65
CA GLY A 582 11.78 -8.47 20.16
C GLY A 582 12.65 -7.90 19.04
N MET A 583 12.03 -7.28 18.03
CA MET A 583 12.69 -6.79 16.82
C MET A 583 12.39 -5.31 16.61
N SER A 584 13.43 -4.48 16.56
CA SER A 584 13.33 -3.11 16.05
C SER A 584 13.11 -3.16 14.54
N ARG A 585 12.06 -2.51 14.04
CA ARG A 585 11.77 -2.45 12.61
C ARG A 585 12.91 -1.81 11.83
N ASP A 586 13.50 -0.76 12.39
CA ASP A 586 14.58 0.00 11.75
C ASP A 586 15.88 -0.81 11.62
N ASP A 587 16.10 -1.76 12.52
CA ASP A 587 17.29 -2.63 12.53
C ASP A 587 17.04 -4.00 11.86
N ALA A 588 15.78 -4.44 11.79
CA ALA A 588 15.40 -5.77 11.32
C ALA A 588 15.84 -6.06 9.89
N GLY A 589 15.93 -5.03 9.03
CA GLY A 589 16.37 -5.16 7.64
C GLY A 589 17.71 -5.89 7.47
N ARG A 590 18.59 -5.85 8.48
CA ARG A 590 19.91 -6.53 8.46
C ARG A 590 19.83 -8.06 8.42
N PHE A 591 18.74 -8.65 8.91
CA PHE A 591 18.59 -10.11 9.00
C PHE A 591 17.24 -10.62 8.49
N LEU A 592 16.18 -9.80 8.53
CA LEU A 592 14.81 -10.21 8.28
C LEU A 592 14.60 -10.75 6.87
N VAL A 593 15.27 -10.15 5.88
CA VAL A 593 15.27 -10.64 4.49
C VAL A 593 15.68 -12.11 4.45
N ARG A 594 16.81 -12.46 5.10
CA ARG A 594 17.31 -13.84 5.14
C ARG A 594 16.42 -14.76 5.97
N TYR A 595 15.80 -14.25 7.03
CA TYR A 595 14.81 -15.01 7.81
C TYR A 595 13.63 -15.46 6.95
N VAL A 596 13.19 -14.62 6.02
CA VAL A 596 12.09 -14.94 5.11
C VAL A 596 12.56 -15.74 3.89
N SER A 597 13.66 -15.34 3.24
CA SER A 597 14.10 -15.92 1.96
C SER A 597 14.93 -17.20 2.10
N ASP A 598 15.89 -17.18 3.03
CA ASP A 598 16.95 -18.20 3.12
C ASP A 598 16.57 -19.27 4.13
N PHE A 599 16.13 -18.85 5.31
CA PHE A 599 15.88 -19.72 6.45
C PHE A 599 14.41 -20.10 6.63
N GLU A 600 13.50 -19.41 5.94
CA GLU A 600 12.04 -19.66 5.99
C GLU A 600 11.47 -19.70 7.42
N ILE A 601 12.06 -18.92 8.33
CA ILE A 601 11.60 -18.79 9.72
C ILE A 601 10.22 -18.15 9.74
N TYR A 602 10.01 -17.15 8.89
CA TYR A 602 8.71 -16.53 8.66
C TYR A 602 8.33 -16.69 7.18
N PRO A 603 7.05 -16.97 6.87
CA PRO A 603 6.60 -17.12 5.49
C PRO A 603 6.58 -15.78 4.73
N ARG A 604 6.45 -14.67 5.45
CA ARG A 604 6.47 -13.29 4.96
C ARG A 604 7.06 -12.37 6.03
N ASP A 605 7.42 -11.16 5.62
CA ASP A 605 7.80 -10.10 6.53
C ASP A 605 6.63 -9.80 7.51
N PRO A 606 6.84 -9.99 8.84
CA PRO A 606 5.80 -9.81 9.85
C PRO A 606 5.39 -8.36 10.09
N PHE A 607 6.07 -7.37 9.49
CA PHE A 607 5.67 -5.96 9.49
C PHE A 607 4.79 -5.60 8.28
N GLU A 608 4.74 -6.45 7.26
CA GLU A 608 3.88 -6.26 6.10
C GLU A 608 2.57 -7.05 6.19
N SER A 609 2.70 -8.31 6.58
CA SER A 609 1.60 -9.24 6.75
C SER A 609 1.65 -9.74 8.19
N LEU A 610 0.53 -9.60 8.90
CA LEU A 610 0.43 -9.90 10.31
C LEU A 610 0.88 -11.35 10.59
N ASP A 611 1.79 -11.51 11.57
CA ASP A 611 2.06 -12.82 12.17
C ASP A 611 0.83 -13.30 12.94
N VAL A 612 0.05 -14.17 12.28
CA VAL A 612 -1.19 -14.73 12.83
C VAL A 612 -0.94 -15.62 14.05
N THR A 613 0.24 -16.24 14.16
CA THR A 613 0.54 -17.25 15.18
C THR A 613 1.02 -16.65 16.49
N GLY A 614 1.92 -15.65 16.45
CA GLY A 614 2.38 -14.91 17.62
C GLY A 614 1.53 -13.68 17.87
N VAL A 615 1.70 -12.63 17.06
CA VAL A 615 1.03 -11.32 17.25
C VAL A 615 -0.50 -11.47 17.21
N GLY A 616 -1.03 -12.26 16.28
CA GLY A 616 -2.45 -12.57 16.19
C GLY A 616 -3.02 -13.28 17.42
N SER A 617 -2.19 -14.02 18.18
CA SER A 617 -2.62 -14.63 19.44
C SER A 617 -2.77 -13.60 20.56
N LEU A 618 -1.92 -12.57 20.62
CA LEU A 618 -2.13 -11.43 21.52
C LEU A 618 -3.38 -10.65 21.15
N MET A 619 -3.64 -10.44 19.85
CA MET A 619 -4.88 -9.81 19.40
C MET A 619 -6.11 -10.61 19.81
N ARG A 620 -6.08 -11.95 19.69
CA ARG A 620 -7.14 -12.85 20.17
C ARG A 620 -7.43 -12.65 21.65
N ILE A 621 -6.41 -12.73 22.48
CA ILE A 621 -6.52 -12.54 23.94
C ILE A 621 -7.16 -11.18 24.25
N ALA A 622 -6.69 -10.11 23.59
CA ALA A 622 -7.18 -8.77 23.84
C ALA A 622 -8.64 -8.56 23.45
N VAL A 623 -9.07 -9.13 22.30
CA VAL A 623 -10.47 -9.08 21.84
C VAL A 623 -11.38 -9.82 22.80
N GLU A 624 -11.03 -11.05 23.16
CA GLU A 624 -11.81 -11.90 24.07
C GLU A 624 -11.96 -11.25 25.44
N LYS A 625 -10.84 -10.87 26.06
CA LYS A 625 -10.83 -10.25 27.39
C LYS A 625 -11.49 -8.88 27.42
N GLY A 626 -11.24 -8.04 26.42
CA GLY A 626 -11.84 -6.71 26.34
C GLY A 626 -13.35 -6.77 26.20
N ARG A 627 -13.87 -7.62 25.31
CA ARG A 627 -15.32 -7.78 25.12
C ARG A 627 -16.02 -8.55 26.23
N ALA A 628 -15.31 -9.38 26.99
CA ALA A 628 -15.86 -10.00 28.19
C ALA A 628 -16.25 -8.96 29.26
N VAL A 629 -15.52 -7.84 29.34
CA VAL A 629 -15.79 -6.74 30.27
C VAL A 629 -16.75 -5.71 29.66
N ASN A 630 -16.54 -5.33 28.41
CA ASN A 630 -17.40 -4.40 27.68
C ASN A 630 -17.87 -5.03 26.35
N PRO A 631 -19.06 -5.66 26.31
CA PRO A 631 -19.57 -6.30 25.08
C PRO A 631 -19.80 -5.35 23.90
N LYS A 632 -19.83 -4.03 24.15
CA LYS A 632 -19.95 -2.98 23.12
C LYS A 632 -18.62 -2.32 22.78
N LEU A 633 -17.50 -2.86 23.30
CA LEU A 633 -16.17 -2.34 23.03
C LEU A 633 -15.90 -2.41 21.53
N LYS A 634 -15.73 -1.24 20.93
CA LYS A 634 -15.34 -1.09 19.54
C LYS A 634 -13.86 -1.43 19.42
N ILE A 635 -13.49 -2.31 18.50
CA ILE A 635 -12.11 -2.77 18.32
C ILE A 635 -11.72 -2.62 16.85
N GLY A 636 -10.66 -1.88 16.59
CA GLY A 636 -10.07 -1.79 15.26
C GLY A 636 -8.58 -2.08 15.25
N ILE A 637 -7.99 -1.95 14.07
CA ILE A 637 -6.54 -2.03 13.83
C ILE A 637 -6.12 -0.82 12.99
N CYS A 638 -4.97 -0.24 13.31
CA CYS A 638 -4.31 0.77 12.50
C CYS A 638 -2.88 0.34 12.18
N GLY A 639 -2.29 0.97 11.16
CA GLY A 639 -0.96 0.61 10.63
C GLY A 639 -1.02 -0.03 9.25
N GLU A 640 0.08 -0.67 8.86
CA GLU A 640 0.27 -1.19 7.50
C GLU A 640 -0.56 -2.46 7.26
N HIS A 641 -0.64 -3.33 8.28
CA HIS A 641 -1.47 -4.53 8.27
C HIS A 641 -2.95 -4.25 8.01
N GLY A 642 -3.45 -3.06 8.36
CA GLY A 642 -4.84 -2.67 8.07
C GLY A 642 -5.17 -2.56 6.57
N GLY A 643 -4.15 -2.52 5.71
CA GLY A 643 -4.28 -2.50 4.26
C GLY A 643 -3.75 -3.77 3.56
N ASP A 644 -3.26 -4.77 4.30
CA ASP A 644 -2.83 -6.05 3.76
C ASP A 644 -4.01 -7.05 3.70
N PRO A 645 -4.35 -7.63 2.53
CA PRO A 645 -5.54 -8.48 2.41
C PRO A 645 -5.56 -9.70 3.33
N ALA A 646 -4.42 -10.35 3.57
CA ALA A 646 -4.34 -11.49 4.47
C ALA A 646 -4.62 -11.08 5.93
N SER A 647 -4.04 -9.96 6.36
CA SER A 647 -4.25 -9.35 7.68
C SER A 647 -5.68 -8.87 7.87
N VAL A 648 -6.29 -8.24 6.85
CA VAL A 648 -7.70 -7.82 6.87
C VAL A 648 -8.63 -9.04 7.02
N LYS A 649 -8.33 -10.14 6.33
CA LYS A 649 -9.07 -11.39 6.49
C LYS A 649 -8.95 -11.96 7.91
N PHE A 650 -7.76 -11.94 8.50
CA PHE A 650 -7.57 -12.33 9.90
C PHE A 650 -8.41 -11.45 10.84
N CYS A 651 -8.34 -10.12 10.68
CA CYS A 651 -9.11 -9.17 11.49
C CYS A 651 -10.63 -9.40 11.39
N HIS A 652 -11.12 -9.72 10.18
CA HIS A 652 -12.52 -10.08 9.97
C HIS A 652 -12.92 -11.32 10.77
N ASN A 653 -12.12 -12.38 10.68
CA ASN A 653 -12.39 -13.64 11.36
C ASN A 653 -12.29 -13.51 12.88
N LEU A 654 -11.41 -12.63 13.36
CA LEU A 654 -11.28 -12.28 14.77
C LEU A 654 -12.47 -11.43 15.27
N GLY A 655 -13.29 -10.90 14.36
CA GLY A 655 -14.47 -10.11 14.68
C GLY A 655 -14.17 -8.68 15.08
N LEU A 656 -13.09 -8.07 14.58
CA LEU A 656 -12.88 -6.62 14.70
C LEU A 656 -14.04 -5.85 14.07
N ASP A 657 -14.24 -4.61 14.49
CA ASP A 657 -15.27 -3.71 13.98
C ASP A 657 -14.81 -2.95 12.73
N TYR A 658 -13.51 -2.62 12.65
CA TYR A 658 -12.94 -1.93 11.49
C TYR A 658 -11.44 -2.20 11.29
N VAL A 659 -10.96 -1.92 10.09
CA VAL A 659 -9.53 -1.80 9.75
C VAL A 659 -9.23 -0.38 9.30
N SER A 660 -8.03 0.13 9.58
CA SER A 660 -7.61 1.48 9.22
C SER A 660 -6.25 1.48 8.51
N CYS A 661 -6.20 2.02 7.29
CA CYS A 661 -5.04 1.96 6.40
C CYS A 661 -4.78 3.31 5.71
N SER A 662 -3.68 3.46 4.97
CA SER A 662 -3.43 4.71 4.23
C SER A 662 -4.53 5.00 3.20
N PRO A 663 -4.77 6.28 2.82
CA PRO A 663 -5.90 6.66 1.95
C PRO A 663 -6.02 5.86 0.66
N PHE A 664 -4.90 5.57 -0.01
CA PHE A 664 -4.87 4.79 -1.24
C PHE A 664 -5.14 3.30 -1.04
N ARG A 665 -4.85 2.75 0.16
CA ARG A 665 -5.14 1.34 0.48
C ARG A 665 -6.59 1.11 0.90
N VAL A 666 -7.41 2.16 1.09
CA VAL A 666 -8.84 2.03 1.45
C VAL A 666 -9.60 1.17 0.45
N ALA A 667 -9.36 1.34 -0.86
CA ALA A 667 -10.02 0.52 -1.89
C ALA A 667 -9.64 -0.96 -1.79
N ILE A 668 -8.36 -1.24 -1.50
CA ILE A 668 -7.82 -2.60 -1.33
C ILE A 668 -8.45 -3.25 -0.08
N ALA A 669 -8.43 -2.54 1.05
CA ALA A 669 -9.02 -3.02 2.30
C ALA A 669 -10.54 -3.26 2.18
N ARG A 670 -11.27 -2.43 1.43
CA ARG A 670 -12.70 -2.67 1.13
C ARG A 670 -12.94 -3.96 0.36
N LEU A 671 -12.15 -4.22 -0.68
CA LEU A 671 -12.27 -5.46 -1.44
C LEU A 671 -11.84 -6.68 -0.63
N ALA A 672 -10.74 -6.59 0.12
CA ALA A 672 -10.27 -7.64 1.01
C ALA A 672 -11.29 -7.97 2.12
N ALA A 673 -11.92 -6.96 2.72
CA ALA A 673 -12.98 -7.16 3.71
C ALA A 673 -14.23 -7.83 3.11
N ALA A 674 -14.56 -7.55 1.85
CA ALA A 674 -15.63 -8.23 1.14
C ALA A 674 -15.27 -9.69 0.82
N HIS A 675 -14.04 -9.95 0.38
CA HIS A 675 -13.51 -11.31 0.17
C HIS A 675 -13.59 -12.13 1.45
N ALA A 676 -13.16 -11.57 2.58
CA ALA A 676 -13.21 -12.22 3.88
C ALA A 676 -14.66 -12.58 4.28
N ALA A 677 -15.60 -11.65 4.08
CA ALA A 677 -17.01 -11.88 4.38
C ALA A 677 -17.66 -12.95 3.48
N LEU A 678 -17.23 -13.06 2.21
CA LEU A 678 -17.74 -14.03 1.25
C LEU A 678 -17.15 -15.43 1.41
N THR A 679 -15.86 -15.53 1.73
CA THR A 679 -15.18 -16.82 1.89
C THR A 679 -15.40 -17.44 3.27
N GLY A 680 -15.89 -16.66 4.24
CA GLY A 680 -16.08 -17.09 5.62
C GLY A 680 -14.75 -17.36 6.34
N PRO A 681 -14.79 -17.74 7.62
CA PRO A 681 -13.60 -18.27 8.27
C PRO A 681 -13.14 -19.50 7.48
N ALA A 682 -11.86 -19.52 7.10
CA ALA A 682 -11.26 -20.74 6.58
C ALA A 682 -11.55 -21.85 7.60
N PRO A 683 -11.95 -23.07 7.17
CA PRO A 683 -12.06 -24.18 8.11
C PRO A 683 -10.75 -24.22 8.89
N SER A 684 -10.84 -24.13 10.22
CA SER A 684 -9.69 -24.36 11.08
C SER A 684 -9.09 -25.66 10.60
N THR A 685 -7.85 -25.63 10.13
CA THR A 685 -7.04 -26.83 10.01
C THR A 685 -6.81 -27.31 11.45
N GLY A 686 -7.84 -27.95 12.00
CA GLY A 686 -7.72 -28.85 13.13
C GLY A 686 -7.18 -30.13 12.54
N ASP A 687 -5.88 -30.33 12.70
CA ASP A 687 -5.32 -31.35 13.58
C ASP A 687 -3.82 -31.06 13.81
#